data_AF-A0A927H2Y4-F1
#
_entry.id   AF-A0A927H2Y4-F1
#
_cell.length_a   1.000
_cell.length_b   1.000
_cell.length_c   1.000
_cell.angle_alpha   90.00
_cell.angle_beta   90.00
_cell.angle_gamma   90.00
#
_symmetry.space_group_name_H-M   'P 1'
#
loop_
_entity.id
_entity.type
_entity.pdbx_description
1 polymer ?
#
loop_
_entity_poly.entity_id
_entity_poly.type
_entity_poly.pdbx_seq_one_letter_code
_entity_poly.pdbx_strand_id
1 'polypeptide(L)'
;MLYLAPPFHIINQVTVFRDHEDPLQWYYLPGPPRLTQIRDTVTGTLVPQLQVIEFRGTAGTGGFLNFDVNLGIDPEALDEIRDEIKRLENLRSSPRLAPVPLIDGTVKLMLFDQQTGDVPAVPAPTGPAATDPTEATGPKFVLKLSHHAKPALYGDNQAAFSCRLTEDGVKILKKALQGEMSPIGVVFSLDYLALRPAYSVRLNIDWDRVQKHFDTSFGTDTIFYQSEITKAIDELIDNRTIVLEVDTFVPEGEDSELMARRDQAVDEVRDMLTGAFFEPSLNPVEPKEDAWDKIEHLAKTASALAVTGGWGALVGFSYRKIDRRRIDRKRLDFNIRERTTVKKTIYPQGHLSGLFRVLREPGIDLSRFVLSVDLDDPWFARRKLQVISRADYAADQIASIHVHLDYGGQTKSAVLDAATKTADIEWNSLLAGGAMRQDVTARYTVNFRDLDGTERPVTLQSPAMTETGEYLEINPRELYSLVPIPVQALNFPWERYSHIEVQLQYADPERGIRQADSYLLKKEDVTETIWKMFVLNPALTRFRYKLIYRAVDHRDVEMPWIETDEERLTIRDPFPQKRTLEIVPVFDWTKVDRAFVDVSYEDPEHDIVQEASFEFNSAVTSTQTFLVALKDPDRRTVGYRVTVIYKDGTVADIPESFTLQRRITLRDDMRGHKIVTIRPESGDFAGQKLRDIVVKAKYEDAERSLIFEDEFTLKSGTDRAHFEYDFAAGGLTKYRYQIVRRFTNGLSKTVDWKPSDEDEIIVPLK
;
A
#
# COMPACT_ATOMS: atom_id res chain seq x y z
N MET A 1 -41.21 -36.24 -47.20
CA MET A 1 -40.42 -36.42 -45.97
C MET A 1 -39.26 -37.37 -46.22
N LEU A 2 -38.10 -37.14 -45.59
CA LEU A 2 -36.94 -38.04 -45.65
C LEU A 2 -37.31 -39.47 -45.28
N TYR A 3 -36.87 -40.45 -46.07
CA TYR A 3 -37.28 -41.84 -45.94
C TYR A 3 -36.11 -42.80 -45.66
N LEU A 4 -36.17 -43.55 -44.56
CA LEU A 4 -35.13 -44.50 -44.12
C LEU A 4 -35.28 -45.88 -44.76
N ALA A 5 -35.49 -45.94 -46.06
CA ALA A 5 -35.60 -47.19 -46.79
C ALA A 5 -34.45 -47.32 -47.80
N PRO A 6 -33.75 -48.48 -47.87
CA PRO A 6 -32.66 -48.68 -48.81
C PRO A 6 -33.11 -48.55 -50.27
N PRO A 7 -32.19 -48.20 -51.20
CA PRO A 7 -30.74 -48.03 -50.98
C PRO A 7 -30.35 -46.71 -50.31
N PHE A 8 -29.30 -46.75 -49.47
CA PHE A 8 -28.65 -45.57 -48.91
C PHE A 8 -27.38 -45.27 -49.70
N HIS A 9 -27.21 -44.03 -50.14
CA HIS A 9 -26.01 -43.63 -50.89
C HIS A 9 -25.09 -42.77 -50.05
N ILE A 10 -23.80 -43.03 -50.17
CA ILE A 10 -22.73 -42.17 -49.64
C ILE A 10 -21.89 -41.76 -50.84
N ILE A 11 -21.95 -40.48 -51.19
CA ILE A 11 -21.28 -39.91 -52.37
C ILE A 11 -20.44 -38.73 -51.88
N ASN A 12 -19.16 -38.70 -52.24
CA ASN A 12 -18.22 -37.67 -51.76
C ASN A 12 -18.20 -37.52 -50.21
N GLN A 13 -18.32 -38.64 -49.49
CA GLN A 13 -18.43 -38.70 -48.01
C GLN A 13 -19.69 -38.02 -47.43
N VAL A 14 -20.67 -37.70 -48.27
CA VAL A 14 -21.96 -37.14 -47.87
C VAL A 14 -23.03 -38.22 -47.98
N THR A 15 -23.71 -38.50 -46.88
CA THR A 15 -24.85 -39.42 -46.87
C THR A 15 -26.10 -38.73 -47.42
N VAL A 16 -26.76 -39.37 -48.39
CA VAL A 16 -27.99 -38.86 -49.00
C VAL A 16 -29.15 -39.85 -48.85
N PHE A 17 -30.35 -39.30 -48.65
CA PHE A 17 -31.60 -40.02 -48.46
C PHE A 17 -32.64 -39.55 -49.47
N ARG A 18 -33.47 -40.47 -49.96
CA ARG A 18 -34.62 -40.14 -50.82
C ARG A 18 -35.79 -39.60 -50.01
N ASP A 19 -36.68 -38.88 -50.69
CA ASP A 19 -38.02 -38.61 -50.18
C ASP A 19 -38.92 -39.85 -50.28
N HIS A 20 -39.91 -39.95 -49.40
CA HIS A 20 -40.88 -41.03 -49.38
C HIS A 20 -41.90 -41.03 -50.53
N GLU A 21 -42.12 -39.88 -51.18
CA GLU A 21 -43.20 -39.67 -52.15
C GLU A 21 -42.66 -39.12 -53.48
N ASP A 22 -41.77 -38.12 -53.44
CA ASP A 22 -41.18 -37.55 -54.65
C ASP A 22 -39.84 -38.22 -55.03
N PRO A 23 -39.78 -39.00 -56.13
CA PRO A 23 -38.57 -39.71 -56.54
C PRO A 23 -37.42 -38.78 -56.97
N LEU A 24 -37.71 -37.51 -57.29
CA LEU A 24 -36.70 -36.52 -57.64
C LEU A 24 -36.21 -35.72 -56.43
N GLN A 25 -36.82 -35.86 -55.25
CA GLN A 25 -36.40 -35.14 -54.05
C GLN A 25 -35.44 -35.97 -53.21
N TRP A 26 -34.29 -35.39 -52.89
CA TRP A 26 -33.22 -36.01 -52.10
C TRP A 26 -32.76 -35.05 -51.00
N TYR A 27 -32.35 -35.64 -49.88
CA TYR A 27 -31.87 -34.94 -48.69
C TYR A 27 -30.45 -35.35 -48.37
N TYR A 28 -29.56 -34.40 -48.06
CA TYR A 28 -28.18 -34.69 -47.67
C TYR A 28 -27.93 -34.35 -46.19
N LEU A 29 -27.10 -35.15 -45.53
CA LEU A 29 -26.63 -34.83 -44.18
C LEU A 29 -25.58 -33.70 -44.21
N PRO A 30 -25.50 -32.87 -43.16
CA PRO A 30 -24.45 -31.86 -43.03
C PRO A 30 -23.04 -32.46 -43.12
N GLY A 31 -22.10 -31.69 -43.67
CA GLY A 31 -20.69 -32.07 -43.77
C GLY A 31 -19.93 -31.95 -42.44
N PRO A 32 -18.62 -32.26 -42.42
CA PRO A 32 -17.77 -32.03 -41.26
C PRO A 32 -17.61 -30.51 -40.99
N PRO A 33 -17.36 -30.11 -39.73
CA PRO A 33 -17.20 -28.69 -39.39
C PRO A 33 -15.98 -28.07 -40.08
N ARG A 34 -16.21 -26.93 -40.74
CA ARG A 34 -15.19 -26.11 -41.39
C ARG A 34 -15.32 -24.66 -40.97
N LEU A 35 -14.24 -23.88 -41.09
CA LEU A 35 -14.33 -22.44 -40.89
C LEU A 35 -15.26 -21.80 -41.92
N THR A 36 -16.03 -20.81 -41.47
CA THR A 36 -16.77 -19.93 -42.38
C THR A 36 -15.79 -19.07 -43.16
N GLN A 37 -15.95 -19.07 -44.49
CA GLN A 37 -15.16 -18.26 -45.39
C GLN A 37 -16.05 -17.21 -46.04
N ILE A 38 -15.55 -15.98 -46.14
CA ILE A 38 -16.22 -14.88 -46.82
C ILE A 38 -15.35 -14.44 -47.99
N ARG A 39 -15.99 -14.17 -49.13
CA ARG A 39 -15.27 -13.63 -50.29
C ARG A 39 -14.83 -12.20 -49.98
N ASP A 40 -13.54 -11.97 -50.02
CA ASP A 40 -12.97 -10.64 -49.92
C ASP A 40 -13.38 -9.81 -51.16
N THR A 41 -13.98 -8.64 -50.92
CA THR A 41 -14.47 -7.77 -51.99
C THR A 41 -13.35 -7.13 -52.81
N VAL A 42 -12.12 -7.09 -52.28
CA VAL A 42 -10.96 -6.49 -52.93
C VAL A 42 -10.15 -7.52 -53.70
N THR A 43 -9.85 -8.68 -53.10
CA THR A 43 -9.00 -9.70 -53.73
C THR A 43 -9.78 -10.80 -54.46
N GLY A 44 -11.09 -10.91 -54.18
CA GLY A 44 -11.92 -11.98 -54.72
C GLY A 44 -11.64 -13.37 -54.13
N THR A 45 -10.66 -13.51 -53.23
CA THR A 45 -10.28 -14.75 -52.56
C THR A 45 -11.23 -15.06 -51.40
N LEU A 46 -11.43 -16.34 -51.08
CA LEU A 46 -12.17 -16.75 -49.90
C LEU A 46 -11.27 -16.62 -48.66
N VAL A 47 -11.71 -15.83 -47.69
CA VAL A 47 -10.95 -15.52 -46.48
C VAL A 47 -11.68 -16.11 -45.27
N PRO A 48 -10.99 -16.88 -44.40
CA PRO A 48 -11.60 -17.43 -43.20
C PRO A 48 -12.00 -16.33 -42.20
N GLN A 49 -13.14 -16.51 -41.53
CA GLN A 49 -13.58 -15.70 -40.40
C GLN A 49 -12.86 -16.15 -39.12
N LEU A 50 -11.70 -15.56 -38.88
CA LEU A 50 -10.80 -15.85 -37.76
C LEU A 50 -10.10 -14.56 -37.32
N GLN A 51 -9.99 -14.30 -36.02
CA GLN A 51 -9.18 -13.20 -35.48
C GLN A 51 -8.52 -13.63 -34.17
N VAL A 52 -7.21 -13.42 -34.08
CA VAL A 52 -6.43 -13.44 -32.84
C VAL A 52 -6.15 -12.00 -32.43
N ILE A 53 -6.49 -11.64 -31.20
CA ILE A 53 -6.18 -10.34 -30.60
C ILE A 53 -5.19 -10.61 -29.48
N GLU A 54 -3.97 -10.09 -29.58
CA GLU A 54 -2.97 -10.14 -28.51
C GLU A 54 -2.92 -8.78 -27.82
N PHE A 55 -2.91 -8.79 -26.49
CA PHE A 55 -2.83 -7.57 -25.70
C PHE A 55 -1.74 -7.65 -24.66
N ARG A 56 -1.15 -6.49 -24.36
CA ARG A 56 -0.22 -6.29 -23.25
C ARG A 56 -0.49 -4.97 -22.55
N GLY A 57 -0.24 -4.92 -21.26
CA GLY A 57 -0.18 -3.69 -20.49
C GLY A 57 -0.21 -3.95 -18.99
N THR A 58 -0.40 -2.91 -18.20
CA THR A 58 -0.48 -2.99 -16.73
C THR A 58 -1.60 -3.91 -16.22
N ALA A 59 -2.68 -4.06 -16.99
CA ALA A 59 -3.79 -4.97 -16.69
C ALA A 59 -3.49 -6.46 -16.98
N GLY A 60 -2.32 -6.78 -17.54
CA GLY A 60 -1.85 -8.13 -17.84
C GLY A 60 -1.58 -8.39 -19.32
N THR A 61 -1.20 -9.64 -19.61
CA THR A 61 -0.89 -10.14 -20.96
C THR A 61 -1.79 -11.31 -21.33
N GLY A 62 -2.13 -11.43 -22.61
CA GLY A 62 -2.95 -12.54 -23.10
C GLY A 62 -3.55 -12.30 -24.48
N GLY A 63 -4.62 -13.01 -24.79
CA GLY A 63 -5.32 -12.76 -26.04
C GLY A 63 -6.70 -13.38 -26.16
N PHE A 64 -7.37 -13.02 -27.25
CA PHE A 64 -8.67 -13.55 -27.65
C PHE A 64 -8.54 -14.24 -29.02
N LEU A 65 -9.15 -15.41 -29.16
CA LEU A 65 -9.35 -16.11 -30.42
C LEU A 65 -10.84 -16.09 -30.73
N ASN A 66 -11.23 -15.48 -31.85
CA ASN A 66 -12.60 -15.44 -32.34
C ASN A 66 -12.68 -16.12 -33.71
N PHE A 67 -13.64 -17.00 -33.92
CA PHE A 67 -13.83 -17.67 -35.22
C PHE A 67 -15.24 -18.24 -35.39
N ASP A 68 -15.62 -18.39 -36.65
CA ASP A 68 -16.91 -18.95 -37.05
C ASP A 68 -16.73 -20.27 -37.81
N VAL A 69 -17.62 -21.23 -37.55
CA VAL A 69 -17.64 -22.53 -38.23
C VAL A 69 -19.04 -22.83 -38.79
N ASN A 70 -19.09 -23.65 -39.83
CA ASN A 70 -20.33 -24.15 -40.43
C ASN A 70 -20.17 -25.60 -40.90
N LEU A 71 -21.29 -26.22 -41.25
CA LEU A 71 -21.40 -27.61 -41.74
C LEU A 71 -21.84 -27.66 -43.21
N GLY A 72 -21.74 -26.53 -43.92
CA GLY A 72 -22.12 -26.45 -45.33
C GLY A 72 -21.24 -27.34 -46.20
N ILE A 73 -21.79 -27.81 -47.30
CA ILE A 73 -21.05 -28.54 -48.34
C ILE A 73 -20.76 -27.56 -49.48
N ASP A 74 -19.62 -27.73 -50.15
CA ASP A 74 -19.28 -26.91 -51.32
C ASP A 74 -20.35 -27.07 -52.43
N PRO A 75 -20.86 -25.98 -53.03
CA PRO A 75 -21.77 -26.07 -54.17
C PRO A 75 -21.26 -26.98 -55.30
N GLU A 76 -19.96 -26.99 -55.60
CA GLU A 76 -19.40 -27.85 -56.65
C GLU A 76 -19.56 -29.34 -56.29
N ALA A 77 -19.31 -29.69 -55.02
CA ALA A 77 -19.49 -31.05 -54.53
C ALA A 77 -20.97 -31.47 -54.51
N LEU A 78 -21.90 -30.55 -54.25
CA LEU A 78 -23.34 -30.82 -54.33
C LEU A 78 -23.81 -31.10 -55.77
N ASP A 79 -23.21 -30.44 -56.76
CA ASP A 79 -23.51 -30.70 -58.17
C ASP A 79 -22.98 -32.06 -58.63
N GLU A 80 -21.79 -32.46 -58.19
CA GLU A 80 -21.26 -33.82 -58.42
C GLU A 80 -22.15 -34.90 -57.78
N ILE A 81 -22.61 -34.69 -56.54
CA ILE A 81 -23.53 -35.61 -55.85
C ILE A 81 -24.84 -35.74 -56.63
N ARG A 82 -25.35 -34.64 -57.20
CA ARG A 82 -26.58 -34.63 -58.01
C ARG A 82 -26.45 -35.51 -59.25
N ASP A 83 -25.32 -35.41 -59.94
CA ASP A 83 -25.04 -36.18 -61.15
C ASP A 83 -24.84 -37.66 -60.85
N GLU A 84 -24.22 -38.00 -59.73
CA GLU A 84 -24.03 -39.38 -59.31
C GLU A 84 -25.36 -40.04 -58.89
N ILE A 85 -26.22 -39.35 -58.12
CA ILE A 85 -27.57 -39.87 -57.77
C ILE A 85 -28.37 -40.15 -59.04
N LYS A 86 -28.35 -39.23 -60.00
CA LYS A 86 -29.05 -39.41 -61.28
C LYS A 86 -28.60 -40.68 -62.00
N ARG A 87 -27.29 -40.97 -61.96
CA ARG A 87 -26.68 -42.17 -62.56
C ARG A 87 -27.06 -43.45 -61.80
N LEU A 88 -26.89 -43.47 -60.48
CA LEU A 88 -27.13 -44.64 -59.63
C LEU A 88 -28.61 -45.06 -59.61
N GLU A 89 -29.53 -44.10 -59.61
CA GLU A 89 -30.98 -44.33 -59.53
C GLU A 89 -31.66 -44.31 -60.92
N ASN A 90 -30.87 -44.19 -61.99
CA ASN A 90 -31.35 -44.15 -63.38
C ASN A 90 -32.51 -43.15 -63.61
N LEU A 91 -32.37 -41.93 -63.05
CA LEU A 91 -33.41 -40.91 -63.06
C LEU A 91 -33.50 -40.20 -64.41
N ARG A 92 -34.72 -39.96 -64.90
CA ARG A 92 -34.98 -39.24 -66.16
C ARG A 92 -34.59 -37.75 -66.10
N SER A 93 -34.66 -37.16 -64.92
CA SER A 93 -34.39 -35.75 -64.65
C SER A 93 -33.38 -35.61 -63.52
N SER A 94 -32.68 -34.47 -63.46
CA SER A 94 -31.73 -34.23 -62.37
C SER A 94 -32.48 -34.10 -61.04
N PRO A 95 -32.05 -34.80 -59.98
CA PRO A 95 -32.70 -34.73 -58.67
C PRO A 95 -32.50 -33.36 -58.02
N ARG A 96 -33.40 -33.00 -57.11
CA ARG A 96 -33.28 -31.82 -56.24
C ARG A 96 -32.68 -32.25 -54.91
N LEU A 97 -31.61 -31.58 -54.53
CA LEU A 97 -30.94 -31.76 -53.24
C LEU A 97 -31.37 -30.66 -52.27
N ALA A 98 -31.75 -31.05 -51.06
CA ALA A 98 -31.99 -30.15 -49.93
C ALA A 98 -31.23 -30.65 -48.70
N PRO A 99 -30.76 -29.78 -47.80
CA PRO A 99 -30.23 -30.24 -46.53
C PRO A 99 -31.34 -30.92 -45.72
N VAL A 100 -30.97 -31.86 -44.87
CA VAL A 100 -31.91 -32.45 -43.91
C VAL A 100 -32.45 -31.36 -42.97
N PRO A 101 -33.78 -31.22 -42.82
CA PRO A 101 -34.36 -30.31 -41.85
C PRO A 101 -34.03 -30.75 -40.42
N LEU A 102 -33.27 -29.92 -39.73
CA LEU A 102 -32.88 -30.14 -38.33
C LEU A 102 -33.96 -29.56 -37.41
N ILE A 103 -34.23 -30.26 -36.30
CA ILE A 103 -35.24 -29.87 -35.31
C ILE A 103 -34.64 -29.40 -33.99
N ASP A 104 -33.44 -29.87 -33.66
CA ASP A 104 -32.67 -29.42 -32.50
C ASP A 104 -31.18 -29.69 -32.73
N GLY A 105 -30.34 -29.07 -31.92
CA GLY A 105 -28.94 -29.42 -31.90
C GLY A 105 -28.10 -28.62 -30.93
N THR A 106 -26.93 -29.16 -30.61
CA THR A 106 -25.91 -28.52 -29.79
C THR A 106 -24.55 -28.57 -30.46
N VAL A 107 -23.66 -27.66 -30.08
CA VAL A 107 -22.27 -27.62 -30.52
C VAL A 107 -21.34 -27.49 -29.32
N LYS A 108 -20.22 -28.20 -29.35
CA LYS A 108 -19.15 -28.15 -28.36
C LYS A 108 -17.82 -27.79 -29.02
N LEU A 109 -17.00 -27.07 -28.27
CA LEU A 109 -15.65 -26.66 -28.65
C LEU A 109 -14.64 -27.34 -27.74
N MET A 110 -13.54 -27.81 -28.30
CA MET A 110 -12.36 -28.31 -27.60
C MET A 110 -11.14 -27.48 -28.01
N LEU A 111 -10.36 -27.02 -27.04
CA LEU A 111 -9.13 -26.25 -27.24
C LEU A 111 -8.18 -26.44 -26.05
N PHE A 112 -6.94 -26.91 -26.31
CA PHE A 112 -5.88 -27.12 -25.31
C PHE A 112 -6.37 -27.76 -24.00
N ASP A 113 -6.95 -28.95 -24.11
CA ASP A 113 -7.50 -29.76 -23.02
C ASP A 113 -8.71 -29.17 -22.26
N GLN A 114 -9.27 -28.05 -22.73
CA GLN A 114 -10.57 -27.55 -22.28
C GLN A 114 -11.65 -27.83 -23.30
N GLN A 115 -12.85 -28.15 -22.83
CA GLN A 115 -14.03 -28.35 -23.66
C GLN A 115 -15.24 -27.60 -23.11
N THR A 116 -16.21 -27.31 -23.98
CA THR A 116 -17.48 -26.69 -23.57
C THR A 116 -18.59 -27.73 -23.37
N GLY A 117 -19.47 -27.47 -22.40
CA GLY A 117 -20.55 -28.37 -21.97
C GLY A 117 -20.18 -29.22 -20.74
N ASP A 118 -21.19 -29.75 -20.06
CA ASP A 118 -21.04 -30.46 -18.79
C ASP A 118 -20.07 -31.65 -18.93
N VAL A 119 -19.02 -31.65 -18.10
CA VAL A 119 -18.47 -32.90 -17.58
C VAL A 119 -19.63 -33.57 -16.86
N PRO A 120 -20.02 -34.81 -17.17
CA PRO A 120 -21.04 -35.51 -16.39
C PRO A 120 -20.63 -35.42 -14.92
N ALA A 121 -21.49 -34.83 -14.08
CA ALA A 121 -21.31 -34.91 -12.65
C ALA A 121 -21.27 -36.39 -12.29
N VAL A 122 -20.08 -36.90 -11.97
CA VAL A 122 -19.96 -38.18 -11.30
C VAL A 122 -20.81 -38.04 -10.04
N PRO A 123 -21.81 -38.91 -9.79
CA PRO A 123 -22.55 -38.88 -8.55
C PRO A 123 -21.52 -38.96 -7.42
N ALA A 124 -21.53 -37.96 -6.53
CA ALA A 124 -20.62 -37.94 -5.40
C ALA A 124 -20.69 -39.30 -4.67
N PRO A 125 -19.55 -39.97 -4.40
CA PRO A 125 -19.57 -41.09 -3.49
C PRO A 125 -20.01 -40.53 -2.13
N THR A 126 -21.10 -41.07 -1.58
CA THR A 126 -21.52 -40.79 -0.21
C THR A 126 -20.44 -41.29 0.75
N GLY A 127 -19.53 -40.40 1.12
CA GLY A 127 -18.47 -40.58 2.11
C GLY A 127 -18.09 -39.21 2.70
N PRO A 128 -17.63 -39.15 3.95
CA PRO A 128 -17.48 -37.89 4.67
C PRO A 128 -16.45 -36.98 4.02
N ALA A 129 -16.76 -35.68 4.05
CA ALA A 129 -16.12 -34.57 3.35
C ALA A 129 -14.59 -34.70 3.19
N ALA A 130 -14.17 -34.90 1.94
CA ALA A 130 -12.83 -34.59 1.48
C ALA A 130 -12.74 -33.10 1.13
N THR A 131 -11.62 -32.51 1.54
CA THR A 131 -11.18 -31.13 1.32
C THR A 131 -11.22 -30.70 -0.15
N ASP A 132 -11.32 -29.38 -0.35
CA ASP A 132 -11.35 -28.62 -1.60
C ASP A 132 -10.85 -29.34 -2.87
N PRO A 133 -11.55 -29.19 -4.02
CA PRO A 133 -11.06 -29.73 -5.28
C PRO A 133 -9.71 -29.08 -5.60
N THR A 134 -8.66 -29.88 -5.52
CA THR A 134 -7.30 -29.53 -5.89
C THR A 134 -7.33 -29.12 -7.35
N GLU A 135 -7.11 -27.84 -7.64
CA GLU A 135 -6.97 -27.35 -9.01
C GLU A 135 -5.90 -28.19 -9.72
N ALA A 136 -6.26 -28.73 -10.89
CA ALA A 136 -5.35 -29.49 -11.74
C ALA A 136 -4.04 -28.71 -11.91
N THR A 137 -2.97 -29.28 -11.36
CA THR A 137 -1.63 -28.68 -11.25
C THR A 137 -0.87 -28.79 -12.57
N GLY A 138 -1.48 -28.32 -13.64
CA GLY A 138 -0.93 -28.27 -15.00
C GLY A 138 -1.07 -26.87 -15.60
N PRO A 139 -0.27 -26.53 -16.63
CA PRO A 139 -0.34 -25.22 -17.26
C PRO A 139 -1.72 -25.00 -17.91
N LYS A 140 -2.43 -23.96 -17.49
CA LYS A 140 -3.73 -23.56 -18.09
C LYS A 140 -3.48 -22.60 -19.26
N PHE A 141 -3.75 -23.05 -20.49
CA PHE A 141 -3.57 -22.24 -21.71
C PHE A 141 -4.83 -21.46 -22.11
N VAL A 142 -6.00 -21.95 -21.71
CA VAL A 142 -7.31 -21.35 -21.97
C VAL A 142 -7.87 -20.82 -20.65
N LEU A 143 -8.27 -19.56 -20.64
CA LEU A 143 -8.91 -18.91 -19.49
C LEU A 143 -10.43 -19.04 -19.54
N LYS A 144 -11.02 -18.99 -20.74
CA LYS A 144 -12.47 -19.10 -20.93
C LYS A 144 -12.80 -19.47 -22.38
N LEU A 145 -13.76 -20.37 -22.57
CA LEU A 145 -14.41 -20.64 -23.85
C LEU A 145 -15.83 -20.09 -23.81
N SER A 146 -16.22 -19.27 -24.79
CA SER A 146 -17.53 -18.61 -24.85
C SER A 146 -18.17 -18.87 -26.21
N HIS A 147 -19.37 -19.45 -26.21
CA HIS A 147 -20.21 -19.64 -27.40
C HIS A 147 -21.67 -19.87 -26.98
N HIS A 148 -22.59 -19.77 -27.94
CA HIS A 148 -23.95 -20.29 -27.76
C HIS A 148 -23.97 -21.80 -28.04
N ALA A 149 -24.58 -22.57 -27.12
CA ALA A 149 -24.64 -24.01 -27.22
C ALA A 149 -25.47 -24.50 -28.42
N LYS A 150 -26.45 -23.72 -28.89
CA LYS A 150 -27.25 -24.05 -30.07
C LYS A 150 -26.65 -23.37 -31.31
N PRO A 151 -26.36 -24.12 -32.40
CA PRO A 151 -25.97 -23.53 -33.67
C PRO A 151 -27.19 -22.89 -34.35
N ALA A 152 -27.01 -22.29 -35.52
CA ALA A 152 -28.09 -21.62 -36.25
C ALA A 152 -29.32 -22.53 -36.50
N LEU A 153 -29.13 -23.83 -36.73
CA LEU A 153 -30.19 -24.81 -37.11
C LEU A 153 -30.90 -24.48 -38.43
N TYR A 154 -30.38 -23.53 -39.21
CA TYR A 154 -30.79 -23.21 -40.57
C TYR A 154 -29.55 -22.87 -41.42
N GLY A 155 -29.73 -22.86 -42.74
CA GLY A 155 -28.62 -22.65 -43.68
C GLY A 155 -27.51 -23.68 -43.48
N ASP A 156 -26.26 -23.22 -43.38
CA ASP A 156 -25.09 -24.07 -43.17
C ASP A 156 -24.82 -24.40 -41.69
N ASN A 157 -25.77 -24.14 -40.78
CA ASN A 157 -25.64 -24.42 -39.34
C ASN A 157 -24.46 -23.70 -38.67
N GLN A 158 -24.35 -22.40 -38.90
CA GLN A 158 -23.24 -21.60 -38.38
C GLN A 158 -23.20 -21.57 -36.84
N ALA A 159 -21.97 -21.61 -36.29
CA ALA A 159 -21.68 -21.43 -34.88
C ALA A 159 -20.45 -20.51 -34.72
N ALA A 160 -20.53 -19.58 -33.76
CA ALA A 160 -19.49 -18.59 -33.48
C ALA A 160 -18.85 -18.85 -32.10
N PHE A 161 -17.53 -18.71 -32.01
CA PHE A 161 -16.75 -18.99 -30.81
C PHE A 161 -15.83 -17.83 -30.45
N SER A 162 -15.68 -17.57 -29.14
CA SER A 162 -14.71 -16.64 -28.57
C SER A 162 -13.98 -17.29 -27.40
N CYS A 163 -12.65 -17.35 -27.47
CA CYS A 163 -11.79 -17.99 -26.49
C CYS A 163 -10.84 -16.96 -25.88
N ARG A 164 -10.83 -16.83 -24.55
CA ARG A 164 -9.80 -16.07 -23.83
C ARG A 164 -8.62 -16.98 -23.53
N LEU A 165 -7.42 -16.57 -23.93
CA LEU A 165 -6.18 -17.34 -23.84
C LEU A 165 -5.20 -16.63 -22.89
N THR A 166 -4.35 -17.41 -22.23
CA THR A 166 -3.17 -16.88 -21.55
C THR A 166 -2.11 -16.46 -22.56
N GLU A 167 -1.08 -15.73 -22.12
CA GLU A 167 0.07 -15.38 -22.95
C GLU A 167 0.68 -16.62 -23.62
N ASP A 168 0.89 -17.70 -22.86
CA ASP A 168 1.42 -18.96 -23.39
C ASP A 168 0.43 -19.63 -24.34
N GLY A 169 -0.87 -19.58 -24.04
CA GLY A 169 -1.92 -20.08 -24.94
C GLY A 169 -1.92 -19.38 -26.30
N VAL A 170 -1.72 -18.06 -26.34
CA VAL A 170 -1.58 -17.29 -27.59
C VAL A 170 -0.33 -17.70 -28.35
N LYS A 171 0.82 -17.82 -27.67
CA LYS A 171 2.09 -18.25 -28.30
C LYS A 171 1.98 -19.64 -28.90
N ILE A 172 1.40 -20.59 -28.16
CA ILE A 172 1.18 -21.96 -28.62
C ILE A 172 0.20 -21.97 -29.78
N LEU A 173 -0.92 -21.23 -29.70
CA LEU A 173 -1.87 -21.12 -30.80
C LEU A 173 -1.20 -20.58 -32.06
N LYS A 174 -0.46 -19.47 -32.00
CA LYS A 174 0.25 -18.88 -33.15
C LYS A 174 1.23 -19.86 -33.79
N LYS A 175 1.94 -20.65 -32.99
CA LYS A 175 2.81 -21.72 -33.52
C LYS A 175 2.01 -22.89 -34.09
N ALA A 176 0.92 -23.29 -33.43
CA ALA A 176 0.03 -24.34 -33.91
C ALA A 176 -0.66 -23.95 -35.22
N LEU A 177 -0.92 -22.66 -35.45
CA LEU A 177 -1.41 -22.13 -36.74
C LEU A 177 -0.46 -22.44 -37.91
N GLN A 178 0.81 -22.71 -37.63
CA GLN A 178 1.82 -23.10 -38.62
C GLN A 178 2.00 -24.63 -38.73
N GLY A 179 1.34 -25.43 -37.88
CA GLY A 179 1.46 -26.90 -37.85
C GLY A 179 0.54 -27.65 -38.82
N GLU A 180 0.53 -28.99 -38.78
CA GLU A 180 -0.28 -29.83 -39.67
C GLU A 180 -1.72 -30.08 -39.17
N MET A 181 -1.94 -30.07 -37.85
CA MET A 181 -3.23 -30.41 -37.23
C MET A 181 -3.70 -29.37 -36.22
N SER A 182 -4.94 -28.91 -36.36
CA SER A 182 -5.48 -27.82 -35.54
C SER A 182 -5.80 -28.27 -34.11
N PRO A 183 -5.35 -27.52 -33.08
CA PRO A 183 -5.72 -27.81 -31.69
C PRO A 183 -7.19 -27.48 -31.39
N ILE A 184 -7.93 -26.94 -32.35
CA ILE A 184 -9.35 -26.60 -32.25
C ILE A 184 -10.18 -27.78 -32.76
N GLY A 185 -10.93 -28.43 -31.86
CA GLY A 185 -11.92 -29.45 -32.19
C GLY A 185 -13.35 -28.92 -32.03
N VAL A 186 -14.23 -29.23 -32.97
CA VAL A 186 -15.66 -28.87 -32.88
C VAL A 186 -16.51 -30.12 -33.06
N VAL A 187 -17.52 -30.26 -32.21
CA VAL A 187 -18.44 -31.41 -32.19
C VAL A 187 -19.86 -30.89 -32.19
N PHE A 188 -20.63 -31.20 -33.22
CA PHE A 188 -22.07 -30.96 -33.27
C PHE A 188 -22.82 -32.21 -32.82
N SER A 189 -24.03 -32.02 -32.31
CA SER A 189 -25.03 -33.05 -32.04
C SER A 189 -26.33 -32.52 -32.61
N LEU A 190 -26.80 -33.06 -33.73
CA LEU A 190 -27.96 -32.54 -34.46
C LEU A 190 -29.05 -33.59 -34.59
N ASP A 191 -30.27 -33.15 -34.36
CA ASP A 191 -31.45 -34.00 -34.41
C ASP A 191 -32.29 -33.71 -35.65
N TYR A 192 -32.73 -34.76 -36.33
CA TYR A 192 -33.65 -34.67 -37.47
C TYR A 192 -34.75 -35.72 -37.41
N LEU A 193 -35.82 -35.47 -38.17
CA LEU A 193 -36.97 -36.38 -38.29
C LEU A 193 -36.91 -37.14 -39.61
N ALA A 194 -37.24 -38.43 -39.55
CA ALA A 194 -37.20 -39.33 -40.69
C ALA A 194 -38.37 -40.31 -40.67
N LEU A 195 -38.87 -40.71 -41.84
CA LEU A 195 -39.94 -41.68 -41.96
C LEU A 195 -39.38 -43.12 -41.99
N ARG A 196 -39.91 -43.99 -41.13
CA ARG A 196 -39.54 -45.42 -41.10
C ARG A 196 -40.26 -46.19 -42.23
N PRO A 197 -39.65 -47.26 -42.80
CA PRO A 197 -40.37 -48.21 -43.66
C PRO A 197 -41.59 -48.81 -42.95
N ALA A 198 -42.66 -49.09 -43.69
CA ALA A 198 -43.91 -49.63 -43.11
C ALA A 198 -43.72 -51.09 -42.67
N TYR A 199 -44.26 -51.46 -41.50
CA TYR A 199 -44.38 -52.87 -41.06
C TYR A 199 -45.79 -53.41 -41.36
N SER A 200 -45.95 -54.74 -41.41
CA SER A 200 -47.27 -55.40 -41.52
C SER A 200 -47.43 -56.58 -40.55
N VAL A 201 -48.52 -56.58 -39.79
CA VAL A 201 -48.95 -57.71 -38.93
C VAL A 201 -50.14 -58.42 -39.58
N ARG A 202 -50.09 -59.76 -39.69
CA ARG A 202 -51.21 -60.60 -40.13
C ARG A 202 -51.69 -61.49 -38.99
N LEU A 203 -52.99 -61.48 -38.73
CA LEU A 203 -53.64 -62.33 -37.73
C LEU A 203 -54.55 -63.38 -38.41
N ASN A 204 -54.51 -64.63 -37.95
CA ASN A 204 -55.39 -65.72 -38.38
C ASN A 204 -56.01 -66.44 -37.16
N ILE A 205 -57.34 -66.45 -37.04
CA ILE A 205 -58.09 -67.13 -35.96
C ILE A 205 -58.98 -68.25 -36.51
N ASP A 206 -58.91 -69.44 -35.92
CA ASP A 206 -59.85 -70.57 -36.16
C ASP A 206 -60.94 -70.61 -35.08
N TRP A 207 -62.12 -70.08 -35.41
CA TRP A 207 -63.24 -69.91 -34.48
C TRP A 207 -63.85 -71.22 -33.96
N ASP A 208 -63.78 -72.31 -34.73
CA ASP A 208 -64.37 -73.61 -34.33
C ASP A 208 -63.58 -74.21 -33.16
N ARG A 209 -62.25 -74.09 -33.21
CA ARG A 209 -61.36 -74.56 -32.15
C ARG A 209 -61.49 -73.71 -30.89
N VAL A 210 -61.61 -72.39 -31.04
CA VAL A 210 -61.83 -71.45 -29.93
C VAL A 210 -63.12 -71.80 -29.17
N GLN A 211 -64.24 -71.98 -29.88
CA GLN A 211 -65.51 -72.32 -29.24
C GLN A 211 -65.46 -73.69 -28.53
N LYS A 212 -64.82 -74.70 -29.14
CA LYS A 212 -64.66 -76.02 -28.52
C LYS A 212 -63.86 -75.96 -27.21
N HIS A 213 -62.83 -75.11 -27.16
CA HIS A 213 -62.06 -74.88 -25.95
C HIS A 213 -62.92 -74.24 -24.86
N PHE A 214 -63.63 -73.15 -25.17
CA PHE A 214 -64.50 -72.49 -24.18
C PHE A 214 -65.67 -73.36 -23.70
N ASP A 215 -66.26 -74.16 -24.60
CA ASP A 215 -67.29 -75.14 -24.23
C ASP A 215 -66.78 -76.16 -23.19
N THR A 216 -65.50 -76.53 -23.27
CA THR A 216 -64.88 -77.50 -22.36
C THR A 216 -64.49 -76.83 -21.04
N SER A 217 -63.93 -75.62 -21.11
CA SER A 217 -63.39 -74.91 -19.94
C SER A 217 -64.47 -74.25 -19.08
N PHE A 218 -65.60 -73.83 -19.65
CA PHE A 218 -66.63 -73.03 -18.96
C PHE A 218 -68.03 -73.70 -18.93
N GLY A 219 -68.15 -74.99 -19.30
CA GLY A 219 -69.44 -75.67 -19.41
C GLY A 219 -70.21 -75.86 -18.08
N THR A 220 -71.53 -75.60 -18.13
CA THR A 220 -72.60 -75.63 -17.08
C THR A 220 -72.80 -74.32 -16.31
N ASP A 221 -74.05 -73.83 -16.25
CA ASP A 221 -74.51 -72.48 -15.78
C ASP A 221 -73.85 -72.00 -14.48
N THR A 222 -72.69 -71.38 -14.61
CA THR A 222 -71.94 -70.73 -13.54
C THR A 222 -71.46 -69.37 -14.02
N ILE A 223 -71.25 -68.44 -13.09
CA ILE A 223 -70.77 -67.09 -13.35
C ILE A 223 -69.24 -67.08 -13.21
N PHE A 224 -68.52 -66.49 -14.17
CA PHE A 224 -67.06 -66.45 -14.26
C PHE A 224 -66.50 -65.04 -14.10
N TYR A 225 -65.25 -64.93 -13.66
CA TYR A 225 -64.58 -63.63 -13.56
C TYR A 225 -63.71 -63.36 -14.80
N GLN A 226 -63.45 -62.08 -15.09
CA GLN A 226 -62.64 -61.64 -16.25
C GLN A 226 -61.24 -62.28 -16.28
N SER A 227 -60.66 -62.57 -15.12
CA SER A 227 -59.36 -63.24 -15.00
C SER A 227 -59.37 -64.68 -15.54
N GLU A 228 -60.48 -65.40 -15.38
CA GLU A 228 -60.65 -66.77 -15.89
C GLU A 228 -60.79 -66.78 -17.41
N ILE A 229 -61.53 -65.80 -17.96
CA ILE A 229 -61.67 -65.59 -19.41
C ILE A 229 -60.31 -65.27 -20.04
N THR A 230 -59.57 -64.35 -19.45
CA THR A 230 -58.24 -63.95 -19.93
C THR A 230 -57.29 -65.14 -19.98
N LYS A 231 -57.27 -65.96 -18.91
CA LYS A 231 -56.46 -67.18 -18.86
C LYS A 231 -56.83 -68.19 -19.95
N ALA A 232 -58.12 -68.38 -20.23
CA ALA A 232 -58.56 -69.29 -21.29
C ALA A 232 -58.25 -68.79 -22.70
N ILE A 233 -58.23 -67.46 -22.91
CA ILE A 233 -57.77 -66.85 -24.18
C ILE A 233 -56.26 -67.00 -24.33
N ASP A 234 -55.50 -66.79 -23.26
CA ASP A 234 -54.04 -66.97 -23.26
C ASP A 234 -53.65 -68.42 -23.61
N GLU A 235 -54.36 -69.42 -23.07
CA GLU A 235 -54.18 -70.82 -23.46
C GLU A 235 -54.45 -71.07 -24.96
N LEU A 236 -55.37 -70.32 -25.59
CA LEU A 236 -55.66 -70.43 -27.03
C LEU A 236 -54.56 -69.82 -27.91
N ILE A 237 -53.90 -68.75 -27.43
CA ILE A 237 -52.73 -68.15 -28.07
C ILE A 237 -51.54 -69.10 -27.96
N ASP A 238 -51.28 -69.65 -26.77
CA ASP A 238 -50.18 -70.60 -26.51
C ASP A 238 -50.35 -71.89 -27.31
N ASN A 239 -51.58 -72.41 -27.41
CA ASN A 239 -51.90 -73.62 -28.17
C ASN A 239 -51.97 -73.37 -29.70
N ARG A 240 -51.54 -72.20 -30.20
CA ARG A 240 -51.50 -71.80 -31.62
C ARG A 240 -52.82 -71.96 -32.37
N THR A 241 -53.94 -71.77 -31.68
CA THR A 241 -55.26 -71.69 -32.33
C THR A 241 -55.52 -70.29 -32.90
N ILE A 242 -54.81 -69.30 -32.36
CA ILE A 242 -54.66 -67.94 -32.89
C ILE A 242 -53.21 -67.83 -33.41
N VAL A 243 -53.03 -67.57 -34.71
CA VAL A 243 -51.70 -67.45 -35.35
C VAL A 243 -51.43 -65.97 -35.68
N LEU A 244 -50.34 -65.42 -35.16
CA LEU A 244 -49.90 -64.05 -35.39
C LEU A 244 -48.56 -64.07 -36.15
N GLU A 245 -48.57 -63.61 -37.40
CA GLU A 245 -47.38 -63.48 -38.25
C GLU A 245 -46.96 -62.01 -38.34
N VAL A 246 -45.73 -61.71 -37.91
CA VAL A 246 -45.13 -60.37 -38.00
C VAL A 246 -44.01 -60.44 -39.04
N ASP A 247 -44.12 -59.65 -40.12
CA ASP A 247 -43.07 -59.52 -41.12
C ASP A 247 -42.18 -58.33 -40.74
N THR A 248 -41.00 -58.61 -40.19
CA THR A 248 -40.09 -57.62 -39.63
C THR A 248 -38.72 -57.67 -40.32
N PHE A 249 -38.33 -56.57 -40.96
CA PHE A 249 -36.92 -56.22 -41.15
C PHE A 249 -36.52 -55.27 -40.01
N VAL A 250 -35.64 -55.71 -39.11
CA VAL A 250 -35.20 -54.94 -37.93
C VAL A 250 -33.70 -54.62 -38.07
N PRO A 251 -33.27 -53.36 -37.96
CA PRO A 251 -31.92 -53.00 -37.54
C PRO A 251 -31.82 -53.03 -36.00
N GLU A 252 -30.70 -53.53 -35.46
CA GLU A 252 -30.46 -53.74 -34.02
C GLU A 252 -30.72 -52.49 -33.16
N GLY A 253 -31.44 -52.65 -32.03
CA GLY A 253 -31.46 -51.68 -30.91
C GLY A 253 -32.81 -51.24 -30.34
N GLU A 254 -33.96 -51.67 -30.87
CA GLU A 254 -35.30 -51.19 -30.43
C GLU A 254 -36.30 -52.34 -30.14
N ASP A 255 -36.00 -53.19 -29.15
CA ASP A 255 -36.87 -54.34 -28.79
C ASP A 255 -38.15 -53.95 -28.02
N SER A 256 -38.17 -52.82 -27.29
CA SER A 256 -39.24 -52.53 -26.31
C SER A 256 -40.54 -51.99 -26.92
N GLU A 257 -40.48 -51.08 -27.91
CA GLU A 257 -41.68 -50.55 -28.57
C GLU A 257 -42.39 -51.59 -29.43
N LEU A 258 -41.64 -52.56 -29.97
CA LEU A 258 -42.19 -53.65 -30.77
C LEU A 258 -43.01 -54.62 -29.90
N MET A 259 -42.54 -54.91 -28.68
CA MET A 259 -43.27 -55.74 -27.71
C MET A 259 -44.58 -55.08 -27.29
N ALA A 260 -44.57 -53.78 -26.98
CA ALA A 260 -45.79 -53.05 -26.63
C ALA A 260 -46.86 -53.08 -27.73
N ARG A 261 -46.47 -53.03 -29.00
CA ARG A 261 -47.40 -53.09 -30.14
C ARG A 261 -47.91 -54.50 -30.43
N ARG A 262 -47.08 -55.52 -30.19
CA ARG A 262 -47.53 -56.92 -30.19
C ARG A 262 -48.56 -57.15 -29.10
N ASP A 263 -48.30 -56.63 -27.89
CA ASP A 263 -49.21 -56.76 -26.76
C ASP A 263 -50.55 -56.06 -27.05
N GLN A 264 -50.53 -54.88 -27.66
CA GLN A 264 -51.75 -54.20 -28.11
C GLN A 264 -52.57 -55.03 -29.11
N ALA A 265 -51.92 -55.66 -30.10
CA ALA A 265 -52.63 -56.52 -31.05
C ALA A 265 -53.23 -57.78 -30.38
N VAL A 266 -52.58 -58.29 -29.33
CA VAL A 266 -53.11 -59.39 -28.51
C VAL A 266 -54.30 -58.94 -27.67
N ASP A 267 -54.26 -57.76 -27.08
CA ASP A 267 -55.36 -57.21 -26.28
C ASP A 267 -56.62 -56.96 -27.13
N GLU A 268 -56.47 -56.46 -28.35
CA GLU A 268 -57.62 -56.29 -29.26
C GLU A 268 -58.28 -57.64 -29.62
N VAL A 269 -57.48 -58.71 -29.73
CA VAL A 269 -58.01 -60.08 -29.89
C VAL A 269 -58.72 -60.57 -28.64
N ARG A 270 -58.19 -60.27 -27.44
CA ARG A 270 -58.84 -60.62 -26.16
C ARG A 270 -60.21 -59.97 -26.04
N ASP A 271 -60.31 -58.68 -26.36
CA ASP A 271 -61.56 -57.93 -26.32
C ASP A 271 -62.58 -58.47 -27.34
N MET A 272 -62.12 -58.72 -28.57
CA MET A 272 -62.98 -59.27 -29.62
C MET A 272 -63.55 -60.65 -29.24
N LEU A 273 -62.72 -61.54 -28.69
CA LEU A 273 -63.16 -62.88 -28.28
C LEU A 273 -64.08 -62.84 -27.04
N THR A 274 -63.76 -61.98 -26.07
CA THR A 274 -64.60 -61.79 -24.89
C THR A 274 -65.99 -61.30 -25.29
N GLY A 275 -66.07 -60.26 -26.11
CA GLY A 275 -67.35 -59.72 -26.60
C GLY A 275 -68.14 -60.67 -27.50
N ALA A 276 -67.48 -61.64 -28.14
CA ALA A 276 -68.16 -62.64 -28.96
C ALA A 276 -68.86 -63.73 -28.11
N PHE A 277 -68.19 -64.22 -27.06
CA PHE A 277 -68.59 -65.45 -26.35
C PHE A 277 -69.14 -65.25 -24.92
N PHE A 278 -69.01 -64.06 -24.32
CA PHE A 278 -69.39 -63.82 -22.93
C PHE A 278 -70.30 -62.60 -22.77
N GLU A 279 -71.25 -62.65 -21.83
CA GLU A 279 -72.17 -61.54 -21.52
C GLU A 279 -72.13 -61.17 -20.01
N PRO A 280 -72.31 -59.90 -19.61
CA PRO A 280 -72.28 -59.47 -18.20
C PRO A 280 -73.52 -59.93 -17.40
N SER A 281 -73.34 -60.35 -16.13
CA SER A 281 -74.42 -60.77 -15.20
C SER A 281 -74.22 -60.24 -13.75
N LEU A 282 -75.32 -60.09 -12.98
CA LEU A 282 -75.36 -59.55 -11.61
C LEU A 282 -76.25 -60.42 -10.69
N ASN A 283 -75.77 -60.89 -9.52
CA ASN A 283 -76.65 -61.23 -8.37
C ASN A 283 -75.90 -61.44 -7.01
N PRO A 284 -76.60 -61.30 -5.86
CA PRO A 284 -76.05 -61.00 -4.53
C PRO A 284 -75.72 -62.26 -3.71
N VAL A 285 -74.69 -62.19 -2.86
CA VAL A 285 -74.35 -63.25 -1.89
C VAL A 285 -74.26 -62.65 -0.49
N GLU A 286 -75.03 -63.21 0.46
CA GLU A 286 -74.95 -62.92 1.90
C GLU A 286 -73.68 -63.52 2.53
N PRO A 287 -73.01 -62.84 3.48
CA PRO A 287 -71.75 -63.29 4.04
C PRO A 287 -71.95 -64.29 5.20
N LYS A 288 -71.11 -65.34 5.27
CA LYS A 288 -70.92 -66.16 6.48
C LYS A 288 -69.62 -65.77 7.19
N GLU A 289 -69.72 -65.71 8.51
CA GLU A 289 -68.67 -65.44 9.48
C GLU A 289 -67.60 -66.55 9.47
N ASP A 290 -66.42 -66.24 8.92
CA ASP A 290 -65.10 -66.75 9.32
C ASP A 290 -64.03 -65.99 8.52
N ALA A 291 -64.01 -64.67 8.69
CA ALA A 291 -63.25 -63.73 7.87
C ALA A 291 -62.45 -62.72 8.71
N TRP A 292 -61.79 -63.18 9.78
CA TRP A 292 -60.81 -62.37 10.51
C TRP A 292 -59.37 -62.91 10.47
N ASP A 293 -59.14 -64.12 9.94
CA ASP A 293 -57.79 -64.74 9.84
C ASP A 293 -57.13 -64.66 8.44
N LYS A 294 -57.56 -63.73 7.57
CA LYS A 294 -56.93 -63.49 6.25
C LYS A 294 -56.66 -62.01 5.94
N ILE A 295 -56.16 -61.26 6.92
CA ILE A 295 -55.81 -59.84 6.73
C ILE A 295 -54.54 -59.66 5.88
N GLU A 296 -53.66 -60.67 5.79
CA GLU A 296 -52.40 -60.56 5.04
C GLU A 296 -52.56 -60.69 3.50
N HIS A 297 -53.66 -61.27 3.01
CA HIS A 297 -53.97 -61.35 1.57
C HIS A 297 -54.83 -60.19 1.05
N LEU A 298 -55.43 -59.38 1.94
CA LEU A 298 -56.25 -58.24 1.54
C LEU A 298 -55.41 -56.98 1.21
N ALA A 299 -54.22 -56.86 1.83
CA ALA A 299 -53.28 -55.77 1.55
C ALA A 299 -52.57 -55.87 0.18
N LYS A 300 -52.34 -57.08 -0.33
CA LYS A 300 -51.77 -57.30 -1.68
C LYS A 300 -52.78 -57.20 -2.82
N THR A 301 -54.07 -57.14 -2.50
CA THR A 301 -55.17 -57.06 -3.48
C THR A 301 -55.74 -55.64 -3.61
N ALA A 302 -55.27 -54.69 -2.78
CA ALA A 302 -55.65 -53.28 -2.83
C ALA A 302 -55.03 -52.52 -4.02
N SER A 303 -53.86 -52.93 -4.53
CA SER A 303 -53.23 -52.30 -5.70
C SER A 303 -53.83 -52.76 -7.04
N ALA A 304 -54.48 -53.93 -7.10
CA ALA A 304 -55.21 -54.40 -8.27
C ALA A 304 -56.63 -53.82 -8.38
N LEU A 305 -57.17 -53.26 -7.30
CA LEU A 305 -58.50 -52.62 -7.26
C LEU A 305 -58.48 -51.13 -7.66
N ALA A 306 -57.30 -50.51 -7.77
CA ALA A 306 -57.14 -49.09 -8.10
C ALA A 306 -56.97 -48.79 -9.60
N VAL A 307 -56.71 -49.79 -10.44
CA VAL A 307 -56.40 -49.59 -11.88
C VAL A 307 -57.61 -49.84 -12.80
N THR A 308 -58.68 -50.49 -12.32
CA THR A 308 -59.89 -50.79 -13.10
C THR A 308 -61.16 -50.11 -12.58
N GLY A 309 -61.03 -49.13 -11.70
CA GLY A 309 -62.14 -48.27 -11.28
C GLY A 309 -63.29 -49.01 -10.61
N GLY A 310 -63.04 -49.69 -9.48
CA GLY A 310 -64.02 -49.98 -8.39
C GLY A 310 -65.35 -50.69 -8.70
N TRP A 311 -65.68 -50.97 -9.96
CA TRP A 311 -66.95 -51.53 -10.42
C TRP A 311 -66.78 -52.87 -11.16
N GLY A 312 -65.56 -53.22 -11.61
CA GLY A 312 -65.29 -54.47 -12.33
C GLY A 312 -65.21 -55.73 -11.47
N ALA A 313 -65.05 -55.61 -10.14
CA ALA A 313 -64.95 -56.76 -9.24
C ALA A 313 -66.33 -57.36 -8.87
N LEU A 314 -67.43 -56.76 -9.35
CA LEU A 314 -68.81 -57.20 -9.07
C LEU A 314 -69.58 -57.59 -10.35
N VAL A 315 -68.93 -57.57 -11.52
CA VAL A 315 -69.52 -58.04 -12.79
C VAL A 315 -69.01 -59.43 -13.07
N GLY A 316 -69.87 -60.43 -12.92
CA GLY A 316 -69.56 -61.79 -13.31
C GLY A 316 -70.09 -62.06 -14.71
N PHE A 317 -69.33 -62.75 -15.55
CA PHE A 317 -69.73 -63.07 -16.91
C PHE A 317 -70.40 -64.45 -16.97
N SER A 318 -71.43 -64.59 -17.79
CA SER A 318 -71.95 -65.91 -18.17
C SER A 318 -71.44 -66.28 -19.56
N TYR A 319 -71.05 -67.54 -19.74
CA TYR A 319 -70.63 -68.06 -21.03
C TYR A 319 -71.85 -68.26 -21.92
N ARG A 320 -71.88 -67.60 -23.08
CA ARG A 320 -72.95 -67.76 -24.07
C ARG A 320 -72.50 -68.70 -25.17
N LYS A 321 -73.04 -69.92 -25.14
CA LYS A 321 -72.84 -70.90 -26.21
C LYS A 321 -73.52 -70.41 -27.50
N ILE A 322 -72.72 -70.09 -28.51
CA ILE A 322 -73.23 -69.69 -29.82
C ILE A 322 -73.77 -70.92 -30.56
N ASP A 323 -74.98 -70.83 -31.11
CA ASP A 323 -75.68 -71.95 -31.74
C ASP A 323 -74.93 -72.46 -33.00
N ARG A 324 -74.59 -73.75 -32.98
CA ARG A 324 -73.66 -74.41 -33.92
C ARG A 324 -74.22 -74.56 -35.35
N ARG A 325 -75.51 -74.31 -35.57
CA ARG A 325 -76.15 -74.41 -36.91
C ARG A 325 -75.98 -73.16 -37.78
N ARG A 326 -75.25 -72.14 -37.32
CA ARG A 326 -75.01 -70.87 -38.05
C ARG A 326 -73.53 -70.53 -38.27
N ILE A 327 -72.65 -71.53 -38.19
CA ILE A 327 -71.20 -71.36 -38.32
C ILE A 327 -70.75 -72.02 -39.64
N ASP A 328 -70.93 -71.31 -40.75
CA ASP A 328 -70.12 -71.56 -41.95
C ASP A 328 -68.81 -70.77 -41.78
N ARG A 329 -67.69 -71.50 -41.80
CA ARG A 329 -66.27 -71.08 -41.62
C ARG A 329 -66.01 -69.58 -41.76
N LYS A 330 -66.13 -68.84 -40.66
CA LYS A 330 -65.64 -67.45 -40.60
C LYS A 330 -64.12 -67.48 -40.38
N ARG A 331 -63.36 -66.93 -41.33
CA ARG A 331 -61.93 -66.62 -41.19
C ARG A 331 -61.80 -65.10 -41.20
N LEU A 332 -61.05 -64.54 -40.25
CA LEU A 332 -60.75 -63.09 -40.21
C LEU A 332 -59.28 -62.90 -40.56
N ASP A 333 -59.01 -62.22 -41.67
CA ASP A 333 -57.67 -61.76 -42.05
C ASP A 333 -57.60 -60.25 -41.80
N PHE A 334 -56.71 -59.83 -40.90
CA PHE A 334 -56.51 -58.42 -40.55
C PHE A 334 -55.08 -58.00 -40.91
N ASN A 335 -54.92 -56.82 -41.53
CA ASN A 335 -53.62 -56.28 -41.96
C ASN A 335 -53.49 -54.81 -41.56
N ILE A 336 -52.61 -54.52 -40.60
CA ILE A 336 -52.24 -53.14 -40.23
C ILE A 336 -50.95 -52.77 -40.97
N ARG A 337 -50.95 -51.61 -41.63
CA ARG A 337 -49.74 -50.95 -42.12
C ARG A 337 -49.62 -49.58 -41.47
N GLU A 338 -48.56 -49.35 -40.72
CA GLU A 338 -48.28 -48.05 -40.10
C GLU A 338 -46.94 -47.50 -40.60
N ARG A 339 -46.89 -46.20 -40.88
CA ARG A 339 -45.67 -45.44 -41.15
C ARG A 339 -45.52 -44.40 -40.05
N THR A 340 -44.46 -44.48 -39.28
CA THR A 340 -44.19 -43.53 -38.19
C THR A 340 -42.93 -42.70 -38.46
N THR A 341 -42.90 -41.50 -37.87
CA THR A 341 -41.73 -40.62 -37.88
C THR A 341 -40.84 -40.95 -36.69
N VAL A 342 -39.53 -41.06 -36.93
CA VAL A 342 -38.52 -41.28 -35.91
C VAL A 342 -37.55 -40.10 -35.82
N LYS A 343 -37.13 -39.78 -34.61
CA LYS A 343 -36.05 -38.84 -34.36
C LYS A 343 -34.71 -39.56 -34.44
N LYS A 344 -33.76 -39.03 -35.22
CA LYS A 344 -32.38 -39.53 -35.32
C LYS A 344 -31.42 -38.40 -34.97
N THR A 345 -30.31 -38.76 -34.32
CA THR A 345 -29.24 -37.83 -33.93
C THR A 345 -27.97 -38.17 -34.70
N ILE A 346 -27.28 -37.14 -35.19
CA ILE A 346 -25.98 -37.24 -35.86
C ILE A 346 -24.95 -36.36 -35.16
N TYR A 347 -23.68 -36.73 -35.27
CA TYR A 347 -22.57 -36.03 -34.61
C TYR A 347 -21.49 -35.58 -35.60
N PRO A 348 -21.74 -34.55 -36.43
CA PRO A 348 -20.68 -33.96 -37.24
C PRO A 348 -19.55 -33.44 -36.35
N GLN A 349 -18.36 -34.00 -36.50
CA GLN A 349 -17.21 -33.64 -35.68
C GLN A 349 -15.93 -33.59 -36.51
N GLY A 350 -15.01 -32.74 -36.08
CA GLY A 350 -13.71 -32.61 -36.73
C GLY A 350 -12.81 -31.60 -36.03
N HIS A 351 -11.52 -31.77 -36.26
CA HIS A 351 -10.57 -30.68 -36.04
C HIS A 351 -10.70 -29.69 -37.20
N LEU A 352 -10.46 -28.41 -36.93
CA LEU A 352 -10.40 -27.39 -37.99
C LEU A 352 -9.09 -27.52 -38.80
N SER A 353 -8.71 -28.72 -39.23
CA SER A 353 -7.49 -28.98 -40.02
C SER A 353 -7.51 -28.26 -41.38
N GLY A 354 -8.70 -28.01 -41.94
CA GLY A 354 -8.88 -27.16 -43.12
C GLY A 354 -8.41 -25.72 -42.94
N LEU A 355 -8.35 -25.22 -41.69
CA LEU A 355 -7.87 -23.88 -41.34
C LEU A 355 -6.43 -23.66 -41.81
N PHE A 356 -5.55 -24.66 -41.68
CA PHE A 356 -4.14 -24.50 -42.03
C PHE A 356 -3.84 -24.63 -43.51
N ARG A 357 -4.63 -25.41 -44.25
CA ARG A 357 -4.51 -25.45 -45.71
C ARG A 357 -4.95 -24.13 -46.31
N VAL A 358 -6.09 -23.60 -45.84
CA VAL A 358 -6.65 -22.32 -46.30
C VAL A 358 -5.72 -21.16 -45.95
N LEU A 359 -5.18 -21.09 -44.73
CA LEU A 359 -4.24 -20.03 -44.34
C LEU A 359 -2.88 -20.09 -45.08
N ARG A 360 -2.58 -21.17 -45.79
CA ARG A 360 -1.36 -21.32 -46.62
C ARG A 360 -1.62 -21.15 -48.12
N GLU A 361 -2.85 -20.88 -48.53
CA GLU A 361 -3.15 -20.61 -49.93
C GLU A 361 -2.42 -19.34 -50.41
N PRO A 362 -1.87 -19.32 -51.64
CA PRO A 362 -1.18 -18.16 -52.17
C PRO A 362 -2.09 -16.92 -52.12
N GLY A 363 -1.66 -15.88 -51.41
CA GLY A 363 -2.38 -14.59 -51.28
C GLY A 363 -3.03 -14.32 -49.92
N ILE A 364 -2.96 -15.25 -48.95
CA ILE A 364 -3.44 -15.02 -47.58
C ILE A 364 -2.26 -14.74 -46.65
N ASP A 365 -2.22 -13.53 -46.07
CA ASP A 365 -1.22 -13.14 -45.06
C ASP A 365 -1.75 -13.39 -43.64
N LEU A 366 -1.01 -14.19 -42.86
CA LEU A 366 -1.31 -14.49 -41.46
C LEU A 366 -1.33 -13.23 -40.57
N SER A 367 -0.59 -12.18 -40.92
CA SER A 367 -0.55 -10.93 -40.16
C SER A 367 -1.91 -10.24 -40.10
N ARG A 368 -2.76 -10.45 -41.12
CA ARG A 368 -4.13 -9.90 -41.20
C ARG A 368 -5.03 -10.39 -40.06
N PHE A 369 -4.78 -11.58 -39.53
CA PHE A 369 -5.61 -12.18 -38.49
C PHE A 369 -5.04 -11.99 -37.09
N VAL A 370 -3.93 -11.28 -36.92
CA VAL A 370 -3.31 -11.00 -35.61
C VAL A 370 -3.35 -9.49 -35.34
N LEU A 371 -4.12 -9.08 -34.34
CA LEU A 371 -4.20 -7.69 -33.90
C LEU A 371 -3.42 -7.54 -32.59
N SER A 372 -2.35 -6.74 -32.60
CA SER A 372 -1.58 -6.41 -31.40
C SER A 372 -2.08 -5.11 -30.79
N VAL A 373 -2.49 -5.15 -29.52
CA VAL A 373 -3.06 -3.99 -28.80
C VAL A 373 -2.20 -3.69 -27.56
N ASP A 374 -1.80 -2.43 -27.42
CA ASP A 374 -1.22 -1.91 -26.18
C ASP A 374 -2.34 -1.32 -25.32
N LEU A 375 -2.51 -1.83 -24.10
CA LEU A 375 -3.55 -1.38 -23.18
C LEU A 375 -3.14 -0.09 -22.45
N ASP A 376 -1.86 0.25 -22.44
CA ASP A 376 -1.32 1.40 -21.70
C ASP A 376 -1.21 2.65 -22.58
N ASP A 377 -2.30 3.00 -23.27
CA ASP A 377 -2.35 4.21 -24.09
C ASP A 377 -2.21 5.47 -23.22
N PRO A 378 -1.24 6.36 -23.50
CA PRO A 378 -1.03 7.60 -22.75
C PRO A 378 -2.27 8.49 -22.63
N TRP A 379 -3.22 8.43 -23.57
CA TRP A 379 -4.48 9.17 -23.53
C TRP A 379 -5.38 8.76 -22.36
N PHE A 380 -5.40 7.47 -22.01
CA PHE A 380 -6.19 6.95 -20.90
C PHE A 380 -5.42 6.96 -19.57
N ALA A 381 -4.13 7.33 -19.59
CA ALA A 381 -3.32 7.46 -18.40
C ALA A 381 -3.77 8.64 -17.52
N ARG A 382 -3.45 8.57 -16.23
CA ARG A 382 -3.60 9.68 -15.29
C ARG A 382 -2.25 10.14 -14.81
N ARG A 383 -2.03 11.46 -14.81
CA ARG A 383 -0.87 12.04 -14.14
C ARG A 383 -1.14 12.02 -12.65
N LYS A 384 -0.40 11.20 -11.90
CA LYS A 384 -0.49 11.09 -10.44
C LYS A 384 0.73 11.70 -9.80
N LEU A 385 0.54 12.49 -8.75
CA LEU A 385 1.61 13.09 -7.98
C LEU A 385 1.26 12.99 -6.49
N GLN A 386 2.10 12.33 -5.70
CA GLN A 386 2.02 12.33 -4.26
C GLN A 386 2.95 13.41 -3.70
N VAL A 387 2.38 14.38 -3.00
CA VAL A 387 3.14 15.41 -2.31
C VAL A 387 3.42 14.94 -0.88
N ILE A 388 4.68 15.04 -0.46
CA ILE A 388 5.16 14.56 0.83
C ILE A 388 5.86 15.70 1.56
N SER A 389 5.38 16.07 2.74
CA SER A 389 6.09 16.99 3.63
C SER A 389 7.12 16.24 4.48
N ARG A 390 8.38 16.69 4.39
CA ARG A 390 9.50 16.25 5.26
C ARG A 390 9.73 17.20 6.44
N ALA A 391 8.77 18.08 6.73
CA ALA A 391 8.90 19.10 7.76
C ALA A 391 8.79 18.55 9.19
N ASP A 392 9.57 19.13 10.10
CA ASP A 392 9.33 19.01 11.54
C ASP A 392 8.41 20.16 12.00
N TYR A 393 7.09 19.91 11.92
CA TYR A 393 6.08 20.93 12.23
C TYR A 393 6.19 21.47 13.66
N ALA A 394 6.58 20.62 14.62
CA ALA A 394 6.65 21.02 16.02
C ALA A 394 7.92 21.81 16.31
N ALA A 395 9.09 21.30 15.89
CA ALA A 395 10.37 21.93 16.19
C ALA A 395 10.54 23.30 15.51
N ASP A 396 9.94 23.46 14.34
CA ASP A 396 10.09 24.65 13.49
C ASP A 396 8.91 25.62 13.62
N GLN A 397 7.92 25.29 14.45
CA GLN A 397 6.69 26.07 14.64
C GLN A 397 5.92 26.28 13.31
N ILE A 398 5.83 25.25 12.47
CA ILE A 398 5.06 25.32 11.22
C ILE A 398 3.60 25.00 11.53
N ALA A 399 2.69 25.88 11.14
CA ALA A 399 1.25 25.66 11.19
C ALA A 399 0.81 24.74 10.04
N SER A 400 1.19 25.10 8.81
CA SER A 400 0.82 24.36 7.59
C SER A 400 1.77 24.68 6.44
N ILE A 401 1.78 23.82 5.43
CA ILE A 401 2.44 24.02 4.14
C ILE A 401 1.38 23.95 3.05
N HIS A 402 1.19 25.04 2.33
CA HIS A 402 0.23 25.14 1.24
C HIS A 402 0.96 24.92 -0.07
N VAL A 403 0.60 23.87 -0.80
CA VAL A 403 1.26 23.47 -2.04
C VAL A 403 0.32 23.77 -3.21
N HIS A 404 0.80 24.55 -4.16
CA HIS A 404 0.12 24.88 -5.41
C HIS A 404 0.80 24.14 -6.55
N LEU A 405 0.01 23.45 -7.35
CA LEU A 405 0.47 22.59 -8.44
C LEU A 405 -0.23 23.01 -9.73
N ASP A 406 0.51 23.23 -10.80
CA ASP A 406 0.00 23.48 -12.14
C ASP A 406 0.44 22.37 -13.09
N TYR A 407 -0.54 21.70 -13.70
CA TYR A 407 -0.30 20.71 -14.73
C TYR A 407 -0.90 21.20 -16.05
N GLY A 408 -0.08 21.86 -16.87
CA GLY A 408 -0.49 22.36 -18.19
C GLY A 408 -1.66 23.35 -18.13
N GLY A 409 -1.71 24.22 -17.12
CA GLY A 409 -2.80 25.18 -16.88
C GLY A 409 -3.93 24.65 -15.99
N GLN A 410 -3.91 23.37 -15.61
CA GLN A 410 -4.84 22.82 -14.61
C GLN A 410 -4.24 22.91 -13.21
N THR A 411 -4.72 23.87 -12.44
CA THR A 411 -4.22 24.09 -11.08
C THR A 411 -4.93 23.22 -10.05
N LYS A 412 -4.16 22.61 -9.13
CA LYS A 412 -4.66 21.98 -7.90
C LYS A 412 -3.84 22.45 -6.71
N SER A 413 -4.32 22.17 -5.50
CA SER A 413 -3.62 22.56 -4.28
C SER A 413 -3.79 21.51 -3.19
N ALA A 414 -2.80 21.43 -2.31
CA ALA A 414 -2.81 20.60 -1.12
C ALA A 414 -2.40 21.44 0.10
N VAL A 415 -2.94 21.11 1.27
CA VAL A 415 -2.51 21.67 2.54
C VAL A 415 -1.97 20.52 3.37
N LEU A 416 -0.72 20.66 3.82
CA LEU A 416 -0.04 19.68 4.65
C LEU A 416 0.16 20.28 6.04
N ASP A 417 -0.07 19.48 7.08
CA ASP A 417 0.10 19.87 8.47
C ASP A 417 0.69 18.70 9.30
N ALA A 418 0.74 18.87 10.62
CA ALA A 418 1.29 17.85 11.51
C ALA A 418 0.51 16.51 11.49
N ALA A 419 -0.80 16.55 11.21
CA ALA A 419 -1.66 15.37 11.12
C ALA A 419 -1.67 14.77 9.70
N THR A 420 -1.62 15.62 8.68
CA THR A 420 -1.70 15.23 7.26
C THR A 420 -0.42 15.63 6.54
N LYS A 421 0.54 14.69 6.46
CA LYS A 421 1.87 14.95 5.87
C LYS A 421 1.96 14.62 4.39
N THR A 422 0.95 13.95 3.84
CA THR A 422 0.93 13.48 2.46
C THR A 422 -0.38 13.86 1.77
N ALA A 423 -0.34 14.13 0.47
CA ALA A 423 -1.51 14.39 -0.35
C ALA A 423 -1.36 13.79 -1.75
N ASP A 424 -2.33 13.00 -2.18
CA ASP A 424 -2.37 12.41 -3.52
C ASP A 424 -3.16 13.32 -4.46
N ILE A 425 -2.54 13.68 -5.59
CA ILE A 425 -3.11 14.57 -6.59
C ILE A 425 -3.11 13.87 -7.94
N GLU A 426 -4.28 13.82 -8.59
CA GLU A 426 -4.43 13.18 -9.90
C GLU A 426 -5.00 14.15 -10.93
N TRP A 427 -4.50 14.09 -12.16
CA TRP A 427 -5.08 14.74 -13.33
C TRP A 427 -5.31 13.73 -14.45
N ASN A 428 -6.20 14.06 -15.38
CA ASN A 428 -6.21 13.39 -16.68
C ASN A 428 -4.89 13.73 -17.41
N SER A 429 -4.32 12.78 -18.15
CA SER A 429 -3.09 13.04 -18.90
C SER A 429 -3.31 14.13 -19.94
N LEU A 430 -2.29 14.97 -20.11
CA LEU A 430 -2.18 15.87 -21.26
C LEU A 430 -1.13 15.30 -22.19
N LEU A 431 -1.43 15.21 -23.48
CA LEU A 431 -0.48 14.71 -24.47
C LEU A 431 0.32 15.85 -25.09
N ALA A 432 1.64 15.67 -25.16
CA ALA A 432 2.56 16.52 -25.92
C ALA A 432 3.39 15.61 -26.84
N GLY A 433 3.26 15.78 -28.15
CA GLY A 433 3.99 14.94 -29.13
C GLY A 433 3.61 13.45 -29.10
N GLY A 434 2.39 13.10 -28.66
CA GLY A 434 1.92 11.71 -28.55
C GLY A 434 2.34 10.99 -27.26
N ALA A 435 3.07 11.65 -26.36
CA ALA A 435 3.42 11.14 -25.04
C ALA A 435 2.74 11.95 -23.93
N MET A 436 2.52 11.34 -22.76
CA MET A 436 2.02 12.06 -21.60
C MET A 436 3.03 13.11 -21.15
N ARG A 437 2.58 14.36 -21.00
CA ARG A 437 3.34 15.43 -20.35
C ARG A 437 3.55 15.06 -18.88
N GLN A 438 4.78 15.07 -18.40
CA GLN A 438 5.11 14.70 -17.02
C GLN A 438 5.26 15.92 -16.10
N ASP A 439 5.66 17.05 -16.68
CA ASP A 439 6.00 18.27 -15.95
C ASP A 439 4.79 18.83 -15.17
N VAL A 440 4.92 18.85 -13.84
CA VAL A 440 4.03 19.58 -12.94
C VAL A 440 4.84 20.73 -12.34
N THR A 441 4.36 21.95 -12.49
CA THR A 441 4.98 23.11 -11.83
C THR A 441 4.44 23.21 -10.42
N ALA A 442 5.32 23.13 -9.42
CA ALA A 442 4.96 23.21 -8.02
C ALA A 442 5.52 24.49 -7.37
N ARG A 443 4.79 24.99 -6.38
CA ARG A 443 5.22 26.07 -5.50
C ARG A 443 4.56 25.85 -4.15
N TYR A 444 5.28 26.07 -3.06
CA TYR A 444 4.71 25.91 -1.72
C TYR A 444 4.93 27.15 -0.85
N THR A 445 4.02 27.36 0.09
CA THR A 445 4.07 28.41 1.10
C THR A 445 4.07 27.77 2.47
N VAL A 446 5.09 28.05 3.28
CA VAL A 446 5.21 27.62 4.67
C VAL A 446 4.58 28.69 5.54
N ASN A 447 3.61 28.32 6.35
CA ASN A 447 2.98 29.20 7.34
C ASN A 447 3.46 28.81 8.73
N PHE A 448 4.01 29.76 9.49
CA PHE A 448 4.44 29.54 10.86
C PHE A 448 3.29 29.86 11.84
N ARG A 449 3.24 29.16 12.98
CA ARG A 449 2.32 29.45 14.09
C ARG A 449 3.02 30.26 15.18
N ASP A 450 2.22 30.88 16.04
CA ASP A 450 2.67 31.55 17.26
C ASP A 450 3.65 32.72 17.02
N LEU A 451 3.52 33.40 15.86
CA LEU A 451 4.31 34.59 15.48
C LEU A 451 3.38 35.77 15.18
N ASP A 452 3.78 36.96 15.61
CA ASP A 452 3.08 38.22 15.32
C ASP A 452 3.63 38.97 14.09
N GLY A 453 4.74 38.48 13.52
CA GLY A 453 5.41 39.04 12.36
C GLY A 453 6.36 40.21 12.64
N THR A 454 6.60 40.55 13.91
CA THR A 454 7.47 41.68 14.28
C THR A 454 8.96 41.32 14.21
N GLU A 455 9.32 40.10 14.62
CA GLU A 455 10.71 39.65 14.67
C GLU A 455 11.17 38.89 13.42
N ARG A 456 10.26 38.16 12.78
CA ARG A 456 10.55 37.37 11.58
C ARG A 456 9.29 37.16 10.73
N PRO A 457 9.42 36.85 9.43
CA PRO A 457 8.28 36.59 8.56
C PRO A 457 7.37 35.46 9.08
N VAL A 458 6.06 35.68 9.00
CA VAL A 458 5.04 34.68 9.36
C VAL A 458 4.82 33.63 8.27
N THR A 459 5.22 33.94 7.04
CA THR A 459 5.14 33.03 5.89
C THR A 459 6.40 33.11 5.04
N LEU A 460 6.72 32.00 4.37
CA LEU A 460 7.77 31.93 3.36
C LEU A 460 7.25 31.19 2.12
N GLN A 461 7.61 31.68 0.94
CA GLN A 461 7.20 31.08 -0.32
C GLN A 461 8.41 30.52 -1.06
N SER A 462 8.27 29.31 -1.58
CA SER A 462 9.29 28.69 -2.42
C SER A 462 9.38 29.35 -3.79
N PRO A 463 10.54 29.25 -4.48
CA PRO A 463 10.57 29.41 -5.92
C PRO A 463 9.67 28.36 -6.60
N ALA A 464 9.32 28.59 -7.87
CA ALA A 464 8.65 27.56 -8.65
C ALA A 464 9.65 26.45 -9.00
N MET A 465 9.22 25.20 -8.88
CA MET A 465 9.99 24.01 -9.25
C MET A 465 9.17 23.15 -10.21
N THR A 466 9.84 22.31 -10.98
CA THR A 466 9.20 21.39 -11.93
C THR A 466 9.45 19.97 -11.48
N GLU A 467 8.38 19.20 -11.29
CA GLU A 467 8.42 17.80 -10.90
C GLU A 467 7.93 16.91 -12.05
N THR A 468 8.72 15.91 -12.40
CA THR A 468 8.43 14.97 -13.50
C THR A 468 8.12 13.56 -12.99
N GLY A 469 8.49 13.24 -11.75
CA GLY A 469 8.21 11.97 -11.11
C GLY A 469 6.84 11.92 -10.43
N GLU A 470 6.56 10.79 -9.78
CA GLU A 470 5.31 10.55 -9.05
C GLU A 470 5.33 11.11 -7.62
N TYR A 471 6.49 11.53 -7.12
CA TYR A 471 6.66 12.02 -5.75
C TYR A 471 7.26 13.43 -5.75
N LEU A 472 6.61 14.36 -5.05
CA LEU A 472 7.14 15.68 -4.75
C LEU A 472 7.44 15.77 -3.25
N GLU A 473 8.71 15.73 -2.88
CA GLU A 473 9.13 15.93 -1.49
C GLU A 473 9.36 17.42 -1.20
N ILE A 474 8.74 17.91 -0.13
CA ILE A 474 8.88 19.31 0.32
C ILE A 474 9.67 19.33 1.61
N ASN A 475 10.82 20.00 1.57
CA ASN A 475 11.63 20.32 2.74
C ASN A 475 11.66 21.84 2.98
N PRO A 476 10.86 22.36 3.95
CA PRO A 476 10.83 23.79 4.26
C PRO A 476 12.17 24.41 4.64
N ARG A 477 13.11 23.62 5.17
CA ARG A 477 14.45 24.10 5.58
C ARG A 477 15.36 24.47 4.40
N GLU A 478 14.91 24.28 3.17
CA GLU A 478 15.53 24.89 1.99
C GLU A 478 15.29 26.40 1.92
N LEU A 479 14.21 26.90 2.56
CA LEU A 479 13.87 28.32 2.58
C LEU A 479 14.49 29.07 3.77
N TYR A 480 14.77 28.37 4.87
CA TYR A 480 15.30 28.96 6.11
C TYR A 480 16.13 27.95 6.91
N SER A 481 17.00 28.48 7.77
CA SER A 481 17.77 27.72 8.76
C SER A 481 17.39 28.14 10.17
N LEU A 482 17.32 27.19 11.09
CA LEU A 482 17.24 27.43 12.53
C LEU A 482 18.58 27.05 13.14
N VAL A 483 19.40 28.04 13.43
CA VAL A 483 20.73 27.87 14.04
C VAL A 483 20.55 27.82 15.56
N PRO A 484 20.79 26.68 16.22
CA PRO A 484 20.72 26.60 17.66
C PRO A 484 21.98 27.24 18.26
N ILE A 485 21.81 28.24 19.12
CA ILE A 485 22.87 28.87 19.89
C ILE A 485 22.69 28.47 21.36
N PRO A 486 23.45 27.47 21.86
CA PRO A 486 23.44 27.12 23.27
C PRO A 486 24.04 28.25 24.09
N VAL A 487 23.32 28.70 25.11
CA VAL A 487 23.72 29.74 26.04
C VAL A 487 23.81 29.13 27.41
N GLN A 488 25.02 29.07 27.98
CA GLN A 488 25.28 28.38 29.24
C GLN A 488 26.18 29.20 30.16
N ALA A 489 26.01 29.04 31.46
CA ALA A 489 26.90 29.59 32.47
C ALA A 489 27.82 28.48 33.04
N LEU A 490 29.13 28.62 32.86
CA LEU A 490 30.12 27.60 33.25
C LEU A 490 31.06 28.13 34.35
N ASN A 491 31.24 27.34 35.41
CA ASN A 491 32.06 27.71 36.58
C ASN A 491 31.71 29.12 37.12
N PHE A 492 30.43 29.43 37.14
CA PHE A 492 29.92 30.77 37.43
C PHE A 492 29.64 30.98 38.94
N PRO A 493 30.01 32.13 39.54
CA PRO A 493 29.86 32.40 40.97
C PRO A 493 28.43 32.79 41.35
N TRP A 494 27.54 31.81 41.40
CA TRP A 494 26.12 31.98 41.73
C TRP A 494 25.85 32.52 43.15
N GLU A 495 26.80 32.37 44.06
CA GLU A 495 26.75 32.97 45.40
C GLU A 495 26.80 34.50 45.38
N ARG A 496 27.37 35.09 44.32
CA ARG A 496 27.48 36.55 44.15
C ARG A 496 26.40 37.11 43.24
N TYR A 497 25.98 36.34 42.25
CA TYR A 497 24.98 36.74 41.27
C TYR A 497 23.80 35.78 41.31
N SER A 498 22.64 36.30 41.72
CA SER A 498 21.41 35.51 41.83
C SER A 498 20.96 34.96 40.48
N HIS A 499 21.16 35.72 39.40
CA HIS A 499 20.82 35.33 38.04
C HIS A 499 21.54 36.18 37.00
N ILE A 500 21.49 35.73 35.75
CA ILE A 500 22.05 36.45 34.59
C ILE A 500 20.92 36.67 33.59
N GLU A 501 20.72 37.93 33.19
CA GLU A 501 19.87 38.27 32.05
C GLU A 501 20.74 38.29 30.79
N VAL A 502 20.38 37.46 29.81
CA VAL A 502 21.06 37.33 28.53
C VAL A 502 20.15 37.87 27.45
N GLN A 503 20.49 39.02 26.90
CA GLN A 503 19.78 39.60 25.77
C GLN A 503 20.50 39.24 24.48
N LEU A 504 19.77 38.71 23.49
CA LEU A 504 20.29 38.21 22.22
C LEU A 504 19.55 38.91 21.08
N GLN A 505 20.30 39.35 20.07
CA GLN A 505 19.71 40.02 18.91
C GLN A 505 20.37 39.59 17.61
N TYR A 506 19.52 39.30 16.62
CA TYR A 506 19.92 38.98 15.25
C TYR A 506 19.05 39.79 14.28
N ALA A 507 19.68 40.35 13.25
CA ALA A 507 18.98 41.14 12.25
C ALA A 507 19.45 40.81 10.83
N ASP A 508 18.47 40.66 9.94
CA ASP A 508 18.63 40.63 8.49
C ASP A 508 17.57 41.59 7.90
N PRO A 509 17.89 42.91 7.82
CA PRO A 509 16.93 43.92 7.41
C PRO A 509 16.40 43.72 5.99
N GLU A 510 17.20 43.16 5.09
CA GLU A 510 16.80 42.91 3.69
C GLU A 510 15.71 41.85 3.59
N ARG A 511 15.65 40.93 4.57
CA ARG A 511 14.67 39.84 4.62
C ARG A 511 13.65 39.99 5.75
N GLY A 512 13.60 41.18 6.38
CA GLY A 512 12.63 41.51 7.41
C GLY A 512 12.82 40.76 8.73
N ILE A 513 14.06 40.37 9.08
CA ILE A 513 14.36 39.70 10.36
C ILE A 513 14.96 40.71 11.34
N ARG A 514 14.41 40.74 12.55
CA ARG A 514 14.85 41.54 13.71
C ARG A 514 14.50 40.80 15.01
N GLN A 515 15.15 39.67 15.27
CA GLN A 515 14.92 38.89 16.49
C GLN A 515 15.56 39.57 17.69
N ALA A 516 14.84 39.62 18.81
CA ALA A 516 15.31 40.19 20.06
C ALA A 516 14.77 39.42 21.27
N ASP A 517 15.51 38.42 21.71
CA ASP A 517 15.12 37.53 22.79
C ASP A 517 15.88 37.86 24.09
N SER A 518 15.23 37.59 25.24
CA SER A 518 15.86 37.71 26.56
C SER A 518 15.66 36.41 27.35
N TYR A 519 16.76 35.91 27.91
CA TYR A 519 16.81 34.69 28.70
C TYR A 519 17.29 34.98 30.12
N LEU A 520 16.78 34.21 31.07
CA LEU A 520 17.18 34.28 32.47
C LEU A 520 17.89 32.99 32.87
N LEU A 521 19.18 33.07 33.19
CA LEU A 521 19.94 31.92 33.70
C LEU A 521 20.04 31.98 35.23
N LYS A 522 19.74 30.86 35.89
CA LYS A 522 19.73 30.69 37.35
C LYS A 522 20.37 29.36 37.74
N LYS A 523 20.89 29.29 38.97
CA LYS A 523 21.50 28.06 39.50
C LYS A 523 20.51 26.89 39.60
N GLU A 524 19.29 27.15 40.08
CA GLU A 524 18.35 26.08 40.44
C GLU A 524 17.59 25.47 39.24
N ASP A 525 17.20 26.29 38.25
CA ASP A 525 16.23 25.89 37.23
C ASP A 525 16.82 25.73 35.82
N VAL A 526 17.69 26.66 35.40
CA VAL A 526 18.21 26.73 34.02
C VAL A 526 19.62 27.31 34.01
N THR A 527 20.62 26.45 33.87
CA THR A 527 22.03 26.87 33.64
C THR A 527 22.41 26.87 32.16
N GLU A 528 21.54 26.33 31.30
CA GLU A 528 21.68 26.27 29.85
C GLU A 528 20.32 26.49 29.17
N THR A 529 20.28 27.33 28.14
CA THR A 529 19.13 27.51 27.24
C THR A 529 19.61 27.45 25.79
N ILE A 530 18.70 27.21 24.85
CA ILE A 530 19.01 27.22 23.42
C ILE A 530 18.18 28.30 22.76
N TRP A 531 18.86 29.32 22.23
CA TRP A 531 18.24 30.30 21.36
C TRP A 531 18.21 29.78 19.92
N LYS A 532 17.03 29.79 19.29
CA LYS A 532 16.86 29.34 17.90
C LYS A 532 16.91 30.55 16.97
N MET A 533 18.10 30.89 16.50
CA MET A 533 18.30 31.98 15.56
C MET A 533 17.75 31.60 14.18
N PHE A 534 16.80 32.38 13.67
CA PHE A 534 16.13 32.15 12.40
C PHE A 534 16.86 32.90 11.28
N VAL A 535 17.51 32.13 10.41
CA VAL A 535 18.41 32.65 9.38
C VAL A 535 17.82 32.35 8.01
N LEU A 536 17.62 33.39 7.20
CA LEU A 536 17.31 33.23 5.78
C LEU A 536 18.59 33.30 4.94
N ASN A 537 19.51 34.21 5.26
CA ASN A 537 20.78 34.35 4.56
C ASN A 537 21.89 33.56 5.27
N PRO A 538 22.36 32.42 4.73
CA PRO A 538 23.38 31.62 5.40
C PRO A 538 24.73 32.33 5.55
N ALA A 539 24.95 33.46 4.85
CA ALA A 539 26.14 34.30 5.04
C ALA A 539 26.02 35.30 6.21
N LEU A 540 24.81 35.50 6.76
CA LEU A 540 24.56 36.38 7.91
C LEU A 540 24.25 35.53 9.14
N THR A 541 25.30 35.14 9.87
CA THR A 541 25.18 34.31 11.09
C THR A 541 25.73 35.01 12.34
N ARG A 542 26.19 36.26 12.20
CA ARG A 542 26.62 37.08 13.33
C ARG A 542 25.42 37.58 14.11
N PHE A 543 25.50 37.50 15.42
CA PHE A 543 24.51 38.05 16.33
C PHE A 543 25.22 38.89 17.39
N ARG A 544 24.45 39.71 18.10
CA ARG A 544 24.95 40.46 19.25
C ARG A 544 24.28 40.00 20.53
N TYR A 545 25.03 40.03 21.61
CA TYR A 545 24.52 39.69 22.93
C TYR A 545 24.92 40.75 23.95
N LYS A 546 24.15 40.80 25.03
CA LYS A 546 24.41 41.63 26.20
C LYS A 546 24.13 40.83 27.45
N LEU A 547 25.05 40.90 28.40
CA LEU A 547 24.96 40.20 29.68
C LEU A 547 24.72 41.21 30.79
N ILE A 548 23.72 40.93 31.62
CA ILE A 548 23.44 41.71 32.83
C ILE A 548 23.48 40.74 34.01
N TYR A 549 24.52 40.85 34.82
CA TYR A 549 24.72 40.01 36.00
C TYR A 549 24.02 40.66 37.18
N ARG A 550 23.02 39.97 37.75
CA ARG A 550 22.18 40.51 38.82
C ARG A 550 22.74 40.12 40.17
N ALA A 551 23.39 41.08 40.84
CA ALA A 551 24.18 40.82 42.03
C ALA A 551 23.29 40.68 43.27
N VAL A 552 23.69 39.81 44.20
CA VAL A 552 22.95 39.57 45.46
C VAL A 552 22.97 40.81 46.37
N ASP A 553 24.02 41.63 46.26
CA ASP A 553 24.19 42.91 46.97
C ASP A 553 23.54 44.10 46.25
N HIS A 554 22.74 43.86 45.21
CA HIS A 554 22.07 44.86 44.36
C HIS A 554 23.01 45.75 43.53
N ARG A 555 24.29 45.42 43.42
CA ARG A 555 25.27 46.10 42.54
C ARG A 555 25.41 45.35 41.22
N ASP A 556 24.38 45.44 40.40
CA ASP A 556 24.34 44.75 39.10
C ASP A 556 25.49 45.17 38.18
N VAL A 557 25.96 44.20 37.37
CA VAL A 557 27.03 44.42 36.39
C VAL A 557 26.42 44.31 35.00
N GLU A 558 26.34 45.43 34.30
CA GLU A 558 25.85 45.50 32.93
C GLU A 558 27.02 45.58 31.95
N MET A 559 27.12 44.60 31.05
CA MET A 559 28.12 44.59 30.00
C MET A 559 27.63 45.38 28.76
N PRO A 560 28.53 45.94 27.94
CA PRO A 560 28.16 46.48 26.65
C PRO A 560 27.64 45.39 25.70
N TRP A 561 26.99 45.80 24.61
CA TRP A 561 26.68 44.89 23.51
C TRP A 561 27.97 44.39 22.84
N ILE A 562 28.05 43.08 22.64
CA ILE A 562 29.16 42.41 21.97
C ILE A 562 28.61 41.70 20.74
N GLU A 563 29.25 41.90 19.59
CA GLU A 563 28.96 41.17 18.35
C GLU A 563 29.87 39.94 18.26
N THR A 564 29.31 38.80 17.84
CA THR A 564 30.03 37.52 17.74
C THR A 564 29.49 36.65 16.61
N ASP A 565 30.31 35.73 16.12
CA ASP A 565 29.96 34.62 15.23
C ASP A 565 30.16 33.24 15.90
N GLU A 566 30.34 33.20 17.23
CA GLU A 566 30.45 31.96 17.97
C GLU A 566 29.16 31.13 17.90
N GLU A 567 29.29 29.82 17.65
CA GLU A 567 28.15 28.89 17.60
C GLU A 567 27.55 28.58 18.99
N ARG A 568 28.12 29.12 20.06
CA ARG A 568 27.64 28.99 21.44
C ARG A 568 28.08 30.17 22.29
N LEU A 569 27.29 30.52 23.31
CA LEU A 569 27.61 31.57 24.26
C LEU A 569 27.91 30.96 25.64
N THR A 570 29.19 31.00 26.05
CA THR A 570 29.60 30.54 27.39
C THR A 570 29.86 31.72 28.31
N ILE A 571 29.02 31.85 29.33
CA ILE A 571 29.06 32.93 30.30
C ILE A 571 29.93 32.52 31.49
N ARG A 572 30.83 33.41 31.89
CA ARG A 572 31.78 33.23 33.01
C ARG A 572 31.67 34.40 33.99
N ASP A 573 32.40 34.29 35.10
CA ASP A 573 32.57 35.37 36.08
C ASP A 573 33.00 36.67 35.36
N PRO A 574 32.27 37.79 35.51
CA PRO A 574 32.66 39.07 34.92
C PRO A 574 33.98 39.63 35.47
N PHE A 575 34.41 39.18 36.66
CA PHE A 575 35.65 39.63 37.31
C PHE A 575 36.49 38.42 37.74
N PRO A 576 37.11 37.69 36.78
CA PRO A 576 37.82 36.45 37.08
C PRO A 576 39.10 36.67 37.90
N GLN A 577 39.68 37.87 37.88
CA GLN A 577 40.85 38.20 38.68
C GLN A 577 40.47 38.49 40.13
N LYS A 578 41.10 37.77 41.06
CA LYS A 578 40.84 37.92 42.51
C LYS A 578 42.13 38.30 43.23
N ARG A 579 42.01 39.25 44.16
CA ARG A 579 43.03 39.58 45.15
C ARG A 579 42.78 38.73 46.38
N THR A 580 43.78 37.93 46.73
CA THR A 580 43.77 37.06 47.91
C THR A 580 44.89 37.50 48.84
N LEU A 581 44.55 37.87 50.07
CA LEU A 581 45.48 38.15 51.15
C LEU A 581 45.40 37.04 52.19
N GLU A 582 46.50 36.31 52.38
CA GLU A 582 46.68 35.35 53.46
C GLU A 582 47.16 36.05 54.72
N ILE A 583 46.46 35.83 55.84
CA ILE A 583 46.74 36.44 57.13
C ILE A 583 47.26 35.34 58.05
N VAL A 584 48.57 35.35 58.31
CA VAL A 584 49.26 34.28 59.05
C VAL A 584 49.61 34.76 60.46
N PRO A 585 48.99 34.23 61.53
CA PRO A 585 49.32 34.62 62.89
C PRO A 585 50.59 33.92 63.40
N VAL A 586 51.58 34.69 63.85
CA VAL A 586 52.82 34.17 64.46
C VAL A 586 53.07 34.88 65.79
N PHE A 587 52.29 34.51 66.80
CA PHE A 587 52.36 35.05 68.15
C PHE A 587 52.84 34.01 69.17
N ASP A 588 53.53 34.47 70.21
CA ASP A 588 53.74 33.70 71.43
C ASP A 588 52.47 33.72 72.29
N TRP A 589 51.60 32.72 72.10
CA TRP A 589 50.31 32.59 72.80
C TRP A 589 50.44 32.36 74.32
N THR A 590 51.65 32.20 74.84
CA THR A 590 51.89 32.24 76.29
C THR A 590 51.80 33.67 76.85
N LYS A 591 52.05 34.69 76.01
CA LYS A 591 52.01 36.12 76.34
C LYS A 591 50.80 36.84 75.76
N VAL A 592 50.43 36.51 74.53
CA VAL A 592 49.28 37.11 73.82
C VAL A 592 47.98 36.40 74.23
N ASP A 593 46.95 37.17 74.59
CA ASP A 593 45.59 36.66 74.80
C ASP A 593 44.87 36.51 73.45
N ARG A 594 44.79 37.60 72.68
CA ARG A 594 44.14 37.66 71.36
C ARG A 594 44.74 38.75 70.48
N ALA A 595 44.59 38.58 69.16
CA ALA A 595 44.93 39.58 68.16
C ALA A 595 43.77 39.75 67.18
N PHE A 596 43.41 40.99 66.88
CA PHE A 596 42.44 41.36 65.86
C PHE A 596 43.14 41.90 64.63
N VAL A 597 42.66 41.54 63.46
CA VAL A 597 43.09 42.09 62.18
C VAL A 597 41.89 42.57 61.41
N ASP A 598 41.78 43.89 61.28
CA ASP A 598 40.83 44.53 60.37
C ASP A 598 41.53 44.71 59.04
N VAL A 599 40.91 44.27 57.94
CA VAL A 599 41.41 44.47 56.59
C VAL A 599 40.40 45.22 55.75
N SER A 600 40.89 46.08 54.86
CA SER A 600 40.08 46.86 53.94
C SER A 600 40.68 46.85 52.53
N TYR A 601 39.81 46.79 51.53
CA TYR A 601 40.14 47.04 50.14
C TYR A 601 39.24 48.14 49.61
N GLU A 602 39.84 49.14 48.98
CA GLU A 602 39.15 50.30 48.44
C GLU A 602 39.48 50.50 46.96
N ASP A 603 38.43 50.60 46.15
CA ASP A 603 38.47 51.02 44.76
C ASP A 603 37.47 52.17 44.48
N PRO A 604 37.78 53.40 44.92
CA PRO A 604 36.94 54.58 44.73
C PRO A 604 36.55 54.89 43.28
N GLU A 605 37.38 54.55 42.29
CA GLU A 605 37.03 54.78 40.87
C GLU A 605 35.82 53.93 40.43
N HIS A 606 35.57 52.86 41.16
CA HIS A 606 34.50 51.90 40.90
C HIS A 606 33.47 51.81 42.03
N ASP A 607 33.55 52.68 43.04
CA ASP A 607 32.70 52.69 44.23
C ASP A 607 32.67 51.35 44.99
N ILE A 608 33.84 50.70 45.10
CA ILE A 608 33.99 49.43 45.82
C ILE A 608 34.73 49.69 47.13
N VAL A 609 34.11 49.27 48.23
CA VAL A 609 34.74 49.15 49.56
C VAL A 609 34.40 47.77 50.09
N GLN A 610 35.41 47.01 50.51
CA GLN A 610 35.23 45.71 51.12
C GLN A 610 36.09 45.61 52.38
N GLU A 611 35.47 45.24 53.49
CA GLU A 611 36.11 45.16 54.80
C GLU A 611 35.85 43.79 55.46
N ALA A 612 36.77 43.34 56.28
CA ALA A 612 36.61 42.16 57.12
C ALA A 612 37.46 42.26 58.39
N SER A 613 37.00 41.64 59.48
CA SER A 613 37.75 41.55 60.74
C SER A 613 37.98 40.08 61.10
N PHE A 614 39.21 39.76 61.51
CA PHE A 614 39.62 38.42 61.91
C PHE A 614 40.16 38.42 63.34
N GLU A 615 39.73 37.46 64.16
CA GLU A 615 40.26 37.24 65.51
C GLU A 615 41.16 36.00 65.52
N PHE A 616 42.34 36.14 66.13
CA PHE A 616 43.29 35.07 66.39
C PHE A 616 43.57 34.96 67.89
N ASN A 617 43.64 33.74 68.41
CA ASN A 617 43.94 33.46 69.81
C ASN A 617 44.53 32.05 69.94
N SER A 618 44.81 31.59 71.16
CA SER A 618 45.40 30.26 71.38
C SER A 618 44.59 29.08 70.81
N ALA A 619 43.29 29.26 70.53
CA ALA A 619 42.43 28.27 69.88
C ALA A 619 42.31 28.47 68.36
N VAL A 620 42.53 29.69 67.84
CA VAL A 620 42.41 30.05 66.41
C VAL A 620 43.76 30.55 65.91
N THR A 621 44.59 29.62 65.45
CA THR A 621 45.96 29.87 64.97
C THR A 621 46.18 29.57 63.49
N SER A 622 45.15 29.08 62.79
CA SER A 622 45.21 28.81 61.35
C SER A 622 45.22 30.10 60.54
N THR A 623 45.90 30.09 59.39
CA THR A 623 45.86 31.18 58.41
C THR A 623 44.43 31.50 57.97
N GLN A 624 44.06 32.77 58.02
CA GLN A 624 42.79 33.27 57.48
C GLN A 624 43.02 33.91 56.10
N THR A 625 41.96 34.02 55.30
CA THR A 625 42.06 34.57 53.95
C THR A 625 41.03 35.67 53.73
N PHE A 626 41.50 36.81 53.23
CA PHE A 626 40.66 37.88 52.72
C PHE A 626 40.68 37.84 51.18
N LEU A 627 39.50 37.84 50.55
CA LEU A 627 39.36 37.68 49.11
C LEU A 627 38.47 38.78 48.53
N VAL A 628 38.94 39.43 47.48
CA VAL A 628 38.25 40.49 46.75
C VAL A 628 38.33 40.23 45.26
N ALA A 629 37.23 40.41 44.53
CA ALA A 629 37.26 40.39 43.06
C ALA A 629 37.72 41.76 42.54
N LEU A 630 38.74 41.77 41.69
CA LEU A 630 39.33 42.99 41.17
C LEU A 630 38.54 43.48 39.95
N LYS A 631 38.03 44.71 40.03
CA LYS A 631 37.48 45.41 38.86
C LYS A 631 38.60 46.07 38.05
N ASP A 632 39.54 46.70 38.75
CA ASP A 632 40.84 47.06 38.20
C ASP A 632 41.91 46.01 38.61
N PRO A 633 42.45 45.23 37.65
CA PRO A 633 43.56 44.31 37.87
C PRO A 633 44.79 44.88 38.58
N ASP A 634 45.05 46.18 38.41
CA ASP A 634 46.26 46.85 38.90
C ASP A 634 46.09 47.40 40.32
N ARG A 635 44.84 47.59 40.77
CA ARG A 635 44.53 48.05 42.12
C ARG A 635 44.57 46.88 43.10
N ARG A 636 45.73 46.64 43.71
CA ARG A 636 45.98 45.44 44.56
C ARG A 636 46.29 45.73 46.02
N THR A 637 46.40 46.99 46.39
CA THR A 637 46.71 47.41 47.76
C THR A 637 45.57 47.02 48.70
N VAL A 638 45.92 46.37 49.82
CA VAL A 638 44.97 46.05 50.89
C VAL A 638 45.45 46.75 52.15
N GLY A 639 44.58 47.55 52.76
CA GLY A 639 44.78 48.15 54.07
C GLY A 639 44.56 47.11 55.17
N TYR A 640 45.32 47.20 56.25
CA TYR A 640 45.10 46.40 57.43
C TYR A 640 45.52 47.12 58.71
N ARG A 641 44.83 46.81 59.80
CA ARG A 641 45.11 47.29 61.15
C ARG A 641 45.13 46.10 62.09
N VAL A 642 46.12 46.06 62.98
CA VAL A 642 46.31 44.93 63.90
C VAL A 642 46.31 45.45 65.33
N THR A 643 45.47 44.85 66.16
CA THR A 643 45.41 45.13 67.61
C THR A 643 45.75 43.86 68.37
N VAL A 644 46.80 43.90 69.18
CA VAL A 644 47.26 42.75 69.99
C VAL A 644 46.97 43.04 71.46
N ILE A 645 46.28 42.12 72.13
CA ILE A 645 45.96 42.18 73.56
C ILE A 645 46.78 41.11 74.27
N TYR A 646 47.58 41.53 75.25
CA TYR A 646 48.42 40.64 76.05
C TYR A 646 47.69 40.16 77.30
N LYS A 647 48.14 39.04 77.87
CA LYS A 647 47.55 38.45 79.08
C LYS A 647 47.76 39.29 80.35
N ASP A 648 48.71 40.23 80.32
CA ASP A 648 48.91 41.22 81.39
C ASP A 648 47.95 42.42 81.30
N GLY A 649 47.07 42.43 80.29
CA GLY A 649 46.09 43.49 80.05
C GLY A 649 46.63 44.66 79.21
N THR A 650 47.89 44.64 78.78
CA THR A 650 48.43 45.65 77.86
C THR A 650 47.90 45.44 76.45
N VAL A 651 47.81 46.54 75.68
CA VAL A 651 47.35 46.54 74.29
C VAL A 651 48.41 47.20 73.41
N ALA A 652 48.76 46.55 72.31
CA ALA A 652 49.58 47.12 71.26
C ALA A 652 48.76 47.30 69.99
N ASP A 653 48.59 48.55 69.58
CA ASP A 653 47.99 48.91 68.31
C ASP A 653 49.08 49.17 67.28
N ILE A 654 49.05 48.38 66.21
CA ILE A 654 49.91 48.60 65.05
C ILE A 654 49.21 49.65 64.16
N PRO A 655 49.91 50.73 63.78
CA PRO A 655 49.34 51.74 62.90
C PRO A 655 48.78 51.14 61.61
N GLU A 656 47.80 51.84 61.04
CA GLU A 656 47.24 51.47 59.74
C GLU A 656 48.34 51.24 58.71
N SER A 657 48.27 50.07 58.08
CA SER A 657 49.31 49.52 57.23
C SER A 657 48.72 49.06 55.91
N PHE A 658 49.54 48.97 54.88
CA PHE A 658 49.09 48.60 53.53
C PHE A 658 49.97 47.50 52.96
N THR A 659 49.43 46.60 52.14
CA THR A 659 50.24 45.53 51.52
C THR A 659 49.88 45.27 50.07
N LEU A 660 50.91 45.10 49.24
CA LEU A 660 50.82 44.53 47.89
C LEU A 660 51.16 43.02 47.88
N GLN A 661 51.72 42.51 48.97
CA GLN A 661 52.07 41.11 49.10
C GLN A 661 50.82 40.24 49.21
N ARG A 662 50.90 38.98 48.77
CA ARG A 662 49.79 38.02 48.87
C ARG A 662 49.58 37.50 50.30
N ARG A 663 50.49 37.83 51.21
CA ARG A 663 50.51 37.33 52.58
C ARG A 663 51.04 38.39 53.53
N ILE A 664 50.41 38.53 54.68
CA ILE A 664 50.96 39.24 55.85
C ILE A 664 51.20 38.24 56.99
N THR A 665 52.24 38.49 57.77
CA THR A 665 52.57 37.69 58.95
C THR A 665 52.44 38.56 60.18
N LEU A 666 51.51 38.22 61.07
CA LEU A 666 51.23 38.96 62.28
C LEU A 666 52.22 38.56 63.36
N ARG A 667 52.84 39.55 64.01
CA ARG A 667 53.78 39.38 65.12
C ARG A 667 53.56 40.50 66.14
N ASP A 668 53.97 40.29 67.37
CA ASP A 668 53.91 41.31 68.43
C ASP A 668 54.95 42.44 68.24
N ASP A 669 56.00 42.19 67.46
CA ASP A 669 57.07 43.14 67.16
C ASP A 669 56.87 43.96 65.87
N MET A 670 55.74 43.79 65.21
CA MET A 670 55.50 44.39 63.89
C MET A 670 55.27 45.91 63.98
N ARG A 671 55.66 46.60 62.92
CA ARG A 671 55.55 48.06 62.78
C ARG A 671 54.47 48.41 61.77
N GLY A 672 54.07 49.68 61.73
CA GLY A 672 53.20 50.16 60.66
C GLY A 672 53.94 50.09 59.32
N HIS A 673 53.23 49.77 58.24
CA HIS A 673 53.83 49.62 56.91
C HIS A 673 53.13 50.53 55.89
N LYS A 674 53.85 51.45 55.27
CA LYS A 674 53.31 52.36 54.24
C LYS A 674 53.76 51.94 52.85
N ILE A 675 52.88 52.15 51.88
CA ILE A 675 53.15 51.98 50.46
C ILE A 675 52.83 53.29 49.76
N VAL A 676 53.84 53.90 49.14
CA VAL A 676 53.70 55.10 48.32
C VAL A 676 53.72 54.70 46.86
N THR A 677 52.61 54.95 46.15
CA THR A 677 52.52 54.66 44.72
C THR A 677 53.15 55.78 43.92
N ILE A 678 54.06 55.44 43.02
CA ILE A 678 54.79 56.39 42.18
C ILE A 678 54.36 56.16 40.73
N ARG A 679 53.81 57.19 40.10
CA ARG A 679 53.41 57.13 38.70
C ARG A 679 53.69 58.43 37.95
N PRO A 680 53.94 58.39 36.64
CA PRO A 680 53.94 59.61 35.84
C PRO A 680 52.55 60.21 35.73
N GLU A 681 52.51 61.52 35.51
CA GLU A 681 51.32 62.19 35.00
C GLU A 681 50.94 61.64 33.62
N SER A 682 49.64 61.54 33.33
CA SER A 682 49.14 61.04 32.05
C SER A 682 49.65 61.90 30.90
N GLY A 683 50.45 61.33 30.01
CA GLY A 683 50.96 62.04 28.84
C GLY A 683 51.97 61.24 28.03
N ASP A 684 52.33 61.79 26.87
CA ASP A 684 53.19 61.14 25.90
C ASP A 684 54.68 61.43 26.15
N PHE A 685 55.42 60.41 26.59
CA PHE A 685 56.87 60.46 26.79
C PHE A 685 57.60 60.77 25.47
N ALA A 686 57.15 60.21 24.35
CA ALA A 686 57.77 60.42 23.04
C ALA A 686 57.58 61.87 22.58
N GLY A 687 56.37 62.42 22.72
CA GLY A 687 56.06 63.82 22.46
C GLY A 687 56.87 64.80 23.32
N GLN A 688 57.26 64.43 24.55
CA GLN A 688 58.13 65.23 25.42
C GLN A 688 59.64 64.95 25.23
N LYS A 689 60.03 64.07 24.31
CA LYS A 689 61.43 63.60 24.13
C LYS A 689 62.05 63.05 25.42
N LEU A 690 61.22 62.51 26.31
CA LEU A 690 61.68 61.86 27.55
C LEU A 690 62.15 60.44 27.22
N ARG A 691 63.33 60.07 27.73
CA ARG A 691 63.86 58.71 27.66
C ARG A 691 63.39 57.90 28.88
N ASP A 692 63.55 58.47 30.05
CA ASP A 692 63.12 57.91 31.33
C ASP A 692 63.00 59.02 32.40
N ILE A 693 62.24 58.73 33.47
CA ILE A 693 62.21 59.52 34.69
C ILE A 693 62.66 58.63 35.84
N VAL A 694 63.70 59.04 36.54
CA VAL A 694 64.19 58.37 37.75
C VAL A 694 63.63 59.07 38.98
N VAL A 695 63.00 58.31 39.87
CA VAL A 695 62.49 58.80 41.15
C VAL A 695 63.28 58.14 42.26
N LYS A 696 63.93 58.94 43.10
CA LYS A 696 64.57 58.46 44.33
C LYS A 696 63.65 58.78 45.49
N ALA A 697 63.33 57.80 46.32
CA ALA A 697 62.53 58.00 47.51
C ALA A 697 63.33 57.58 48.74
N LYS A 698 63.21 58.33 49.84
CA LYS A 698 63.90 58.05 51.10
C LYS A 698 63.02 58.39 52.30
N TYR A 699 62.89 57.45 53.22
CA TYR A 699 62.32 57.65 54.55
C TYR A 699 63.42 57.43 55.60
N GLU A 700 63.49 58.32 56.60
CA GLU A 700 64.55 58.31 57.60
C GLU A 700 64.02 58.82 58.94
N ASP A 701 63.94 57.93 59.93
CA ASP A 701 63.67 58.24 61.34
C ASP A 701 64.86 57.77 62.17
N ALA A 702 65.79 58.70 62.41
CA ALA A 702 67.04 58.45 63.11
C ALA A 702 66.82 58.10 64.60
N GLU A 703 65.78 58.62 65.25
CA GLU A 703 65.45 58.30 66.65
C GLU A 703 65.09 56.82 66.81
N ARG A 704 64.50 56.23 65.77
CA ARG A 704 64.02 54.85 65.77
C ARG A 704 64.88 53.91 64.90
N SER A 705 66.02 54.42 64.40
CA SER A 705 66.95 53.69 63.54
C SER A 705 66.30 53.07 62.30
N LEU A 706 65.40 53.82 61.65
CA LEU A 706 64.70 53.41 60.43
C LEU A 706 65.21 54.21 59.24
N ILE A 707 65.76 53.53 58.23
CA ILE A 707 66.20 54.16 56.98
C ILE A 707 65.82 53.25 55.82
N PHE A 708 65.03 53.79 54.89
CA PHE A 708 64.63 53.10 53.65
C PHE A 708 64.91 54.05 52.49
N GLU A 709 65.58 53.56 51.44
CA GLU A 709 65.94 54.34 50.26
C GLU A 709 65.87 53.46 49.02
N ASP A 710 65.15 53.91 48.00
CA ASP A 710 64.98 53.21 46.73
C ASP A 710 65.06 54.17 45.54
N GLU A 711 65.40 53.61 44.37
CA GLU A 711 65.44 54.31 43.09
C GLU A 711 64.57 53.57 42.05
N PHE A 712 63.64 54.29 41.43
CA PHE A 712 62.69 53.77 40.45
C PHE A 712 62.88 54.43 39.08
N THR A 713 62.80 53.66 37.99
CA THR A 713 62.91 54.19 36.62
C THR A 713 61.60 53.99 35.86
N LEU A 714 60.96 55.09 35.46
CA LEU A 714 59.71 55.14 34.70
C LEU A 714 60.02 55.49 33.24
N LYS A 715 59.59 54.66 32.29
CA LYS A 715 59.80 54.77 30.84
C LYS A 715 58.52 55.04 30.06
N SER A 716 57.35 54.86 30.67
CA SER A 716 56.05 55.10 30.04
C SER A 716 55.04 55.73 31.01
N GLY A 717 54.01 56.38 30.50
CA GLY A 717 52.93 56.95 31.32
C GLY A 717 52.09 55.90 32.07
N THR A 718 52.19 54.63 31.67
CA THR A 718 51.54 53.50 32.33
C THR A 718 52.40 52.87 33.43
N ASP A 719 53.67 53.24 33.55
CA ASP A 719 54.54 52.65 34.56
C ASP A 719 54.09 53.03 35.97
N ARG A 720 54.19 52.06 36.87
CA ARG A 720 53.91 52.19 38.30
C ARG A 720 55.08 51.62 39.08
N ALA A 721 55.45 52.28 40.16
CA ALA A 721 56.42 51.80 41.12
C ALA A 721 55.88 52.03 42.54
N HIS A 722 56.43 51.30 43.51
CA HIS A 722 55.98 51.38 44.90
C HIS A 722 57.19 51.56 45.81
N PHE A 723 57.17 52.63 46.60
CA PHE A 723 58.14 52.83 47.67
C PHE A 723 57.51 52.37 48.98
N GLU A 724 58.10 51.36 49.60
CA GLU A 724 57.57 50.71 50.80
C GLU A 724 58.51 50.97 51.98
N TYR A 725 57.94 51.31 53.14
CA TYR A 725 58.74 51.52 54.35
C TYR A 725 57.94 51.25 55.62
N ASP A 726 58.64 50.78 56.66
CA ASP A 726 58.06 50.62 57.98
C ASP A 726 58.21 51.90 58.81
N PHE A 727 57.22 52.17 59.66
CA PHE A 727 57.19 53.29 60.58
C PHE A 727 56.61 52.87 61.95
N ALA A 728 57.04 53.55 63.01
CA ALA A 728 56.52 53.30 64.35
C ALA A 728 55.33 54.21 64.67
N ALA A 729 54.48 53.79 65.61
CA ALA A 729 53.43 54.64 66.17
C ALA A 729 54.05 55.95 66.74
N GLY A 730 53.53 57.11 66.29
CA GLY A 730 54.07 58.42 66.64
C GLY A 730 55.44 58.77 66.04
N GLY A 731 55.91 58.01 65.04
CA GLY A 731 57.12 58.29 64.26
C GLY A 731 56.90 59.36 63.18
N LEU A 732 57.97 59.66 62.42
CA LEU A 732 57.86 60.57 61.28
C LEU A 732 56.90 59.99 60.23
N THR A 733 56.04 60.83 59.66
CA THR A 733 55.09 60.42 58.62
C THR A 733 55.53 60.80 57.21
N LYS A 734 56.54 61.69 57.12
CA LYS A 734 57.02 62.25 55.85
C LYS A 734 58.21 61.47 55.32
N TYR A 735 58.14 61.07 54.06
CA TYR A 735 59.29 60.67 53.26
C TYR A 735 59.76 61.87 52.43
N ARG A 736 60.93 61.74 51.81
CA ARG A 736 61.43 62.70 50.81
C ARG A 736 61.61 61.99 49.49
N TYR A 737 61.44 62.71 48.38
CA TYR A 737 61.71 62.18 47.06
C TYR A 737 62.42 63.21 46.17
N GLN A 738 63.17 62.72 45.19
CA GLN A 738 63.89 63.49 44.18
C GLN A 738 63.53 62.94 42.79
N ILE A 739 63.34 63.81 41.80
CA ILE A 739 62.98 63.42 40.43
C ILE A 739 64.09 63.82 39.47
N VAL A 740 64.59 62.89 38.67
CA VAL A 740 65.57 63.13 37.60
C VAL A 740 64.97 62.71 36.26
N ARG A 741 64.65 63.69 35.41
CA ARG A 741 64.16 63.44 34.05
C ARG A 741 65.33 63.36 33.09
N ARG A 742 65.40 62.31 32.28
CA ARG A 742 66.44 62.13 31.26
C ARG A 742 65.82 62.17 29.88
N PHE A 743 66.34 63.02 29.01
CA PHE A 743 65.82 63.25 27.67
C PHE A 743 66.59 62.45 26.62
N THR A 744 65.98 62.19 25.47
CA THR A 744 66.57 61.40 24.38
C THR A 744 67.80 62.07 23.75
N ASN A 745 67.97 63.39 23.94
CA ASN A 745 69.15 64.15 23.50
C ASN A 745 70.33 64.10 24.49
N GLY A 746 70.23 63.32 25.57
CA GLY A 746 71.27 63.18 26.60
C GLY A 746 71.26 64.23 27.72
N LEU A 747 70.36 65.23 27.67
CA LEU A 747 70.19 66.19 28.76
C LEU A 747 69.39 65.57 29.93
N SER A 748 69.56 66.11 31.14
CA SER A 748 68.76 65.75 32.31
C SER A 748 68.31 66.97 33.10
N LYS A 749 67.11 66.89 33.71
CA LYS A 749 66.57 67.92 34.61
C LYS A 749 66.23 67.29 35.96
N THR A 750 66.83 67.80 37.02
CA THR A 750 66.62 67.31 38.39
C THR A 750 65.73 68.27 39.17
N VAL A 751 64.71 67.73 39.84
CA VAL A 751 63.97 68.38 40.91
C VAL A 751 64.57 67.89 42.21
N ASP A 752 65.08 68.81 43.03
CA ASP A 752 65.76 68.47 44.27
C ASP A 752 64.80 67.83 45.31
N TRP A 753 65.36 67.26 46.37
CA TRP A 753 64.62 66.55 47.41
C TRP A 753 63.49 67.40 47.99
N LYS A 754 62.28 66.83 48.01
CA LYS A 754 61.09 67.44 48.62
C LYS A 754 60.42 66.48 49.60
N PRO A 755 59.93 66.95 50.75
CA PRO A 755 59.15 66.12 51.66
C PRO A 755 57.72 65.90 51.14
N SER A 756 57.13 64.75 51.45
CA SER A 756 55.73 64.42 51.20
C SER A 756 55.23 63.42 52.25
N ASP A 757 53.94 63.51 52.57
CA ASP A 757 53.16 62.56 53.37
C ASP A 757 52.03 61.92 52.56
N GLU A 758 51.93 62.22 51.26
CA GLU A 758 50.92 61.64 50.38
C GLU A 758 51.24 60.18 50.03
N ASP A 759 50.20 59.37 49.93
CA ASP A 759 50.30 57.94 49.59
C ASP A 759 50.50 57.72 48.07
N GLU A 760 50.46 58.80 47.27
CA GLU A 760 50.76 58.80 45.84
C GLU A 760 51.70 59.96 45.44
N ILE A 761 52.69 59.66 44.59
CA ILE A 761 53.54 60.64 43.91
C ILE A 761 53.19 60.64 42.43
N ILE A 762 52.51 61.70 41.98
CA ILE A 762 52.30 61.96 40.56
C ILE A 762 53.50 62.75 40.03
N VAL A 763 54.29 62.12 39.17
CA VAL A 763 55.54 62.68 38.64
C VAL A 763 55.24 63.48 37.37
N PRO A 764 55.35 64.83 37.40
CA PRO A 764 55.01 65.64 36.24
C PRO A 764 56.00 65.42 35.10
N LEU A 765 55.50 65.41 33.86
CA LEU A 765 56.34 65.18 32.68
C LEU A 765 57.21 66.39 32.31
N LYS A 766 56.95 67.59 32.86
CA LYS A 766 57.67 68.85 32.55
C LYS A 766 58.46 69.44 33.72
#